data_AF-A0A8B9FVC8-F1
#
_entry.id   AF-A0A8B9FVC8-F1
#
_cell.length_a   1.000
_cell.length_b   1.000
_cell.length_c   1.000
_cell.angle_alpha   90.00
_cell.angle_beta   90.00
_cell.angle_gamma   90.00
#
_symmetry.space_group_name_H-M   'P 1'
#
loop_
_entity.id
_entity.type
_entity.pdbx_description
1 polymer ?
#
loop_
_entity_poly.entity_id
_entity_poly.type
_entity_poly.pdbx_seq_one_letter_code
_entity_poly.pdbx_strand_id
1 'polypeptide(L)'
;MQRWPVLLFLTWVCLLFFAGIGLFMSGFLLTRIELSSSSSCSDPLLPPPWQRQSLPPGSCWAPQRFSKAVLVIIDALRFEFAHFNPAKASPLPYENKLSFLHHLTTSQPRHARLYRFRADPPTATMQRIKGLTTGSLPTFIDVGSNFATYAIQEDNLLAQLVQNGRRVVFMGDDTWEGLFPEKFFRSYFFPSFNVKDLHTVDDGILQHLYPTVDSGEWDMLIAHFLGVDHCGHKHGPDHPEMAKKLTQMNEMLRSLVDHLGNDTLLLVAGDHGMTETGDHGGESEKEVNAALFVYSRTPLFGTGPPEEPEAIPQVNLVPTVALLLGVPIPYSNIGEVMAELFSGDGDTVSAALQQLSVYHVNAKQVDRFLQSYSLVAQDLPAEQLQRLQELFSGAVEEHTQLLDQVQGAALVPPELQSRLGSLISRFQLYLREARVVCTQSWARFNSLRMVGGCTLIAASCLLCCMATELAASSDSFYRSCLLYPLLWGLVVAVVLGLAHVLTQQGLDLLLVSSCAAAASQLGFFWHWWGQHHKRAFLVGSQPPLAHIGLRQRLRAWLGLAFPMGILLFRCGAMFSDSFVVAEAQVAPFLLASLVMLLVGKLHWDGRLTVLEGPRQQVLGFSSYRREMWYLLCLVAMLLVCVRLSGFFHQCREEIPQCRPSLFLSPLASLRNTRAKNLFYLLCVALLAGLVYAVRSWLRHYGNLNSSDPLVLFVRWGFPLVVLCIACYWAVVSSADDSLVFAKDTRESAGSIVTPYLGVPSSEVDFLHVIPQIYKRMQESQKSRLERGSCKATIAAYGLGSVYSAALVIALTLLGFLLMLLHSERLSLAFLLLFLEAFVLLHIHTRARGLAGDAEPFSVPWYAVISWLLAASQFFYSTGHQPIFPAIHWNAAFVGFHLDHSTNLLPAVLVGANTFASHILFAVGCPLLLLWPFVCEMPSSQKKKPKKEPQEELQEVEEHMMEMRLRESPEKFSTALLQLGLKYLFVLGAQLLACVCAAMILRRHLMVWKVFAPR
;
A
#
# COMPACT_ATOMS: atom_id res chain seq x y z
N MET A 1 -34.81 -1.66 -19.65
CA MET A 1 -34.42 -0.25 -19.44
C MET A 1 -32.95 -0.19 -19.12
N GLN A 2 -32.19 0.62 -19.86
CA GLN A 2 -30.73 0.68 -19.77
C GLN A 2 -30.33 1.48 -18.52
N ARG A 3 -29.82 0.79 -17.49
CA ARG A 3 -29.26 1.40 -16.25
C ARG A 3 -27.86 2.03 -16.48
N TRP A 4 -27.41 2.05 -17.73
CA TRP A 4 -26.13 2.58 -18.19
C TRP A 4 -25.87 4.04 -17.79
N PRO A 5 -26.86 4.96 -17.78
CA PRO A 5 -26.61 6.36 -17.39
C PRO A 5 -26.16 6.52 -15.93
N VAL A 6 -26.68 5.71 -15.00
CA VAL A 6 -26.25 5.72 -13.58
C VAL A 6 -24.77 5.35 -13.49
N LEU A 7 -24.38 4.27 -14.17
CA LEU A 7 -22.99 3.78 -14.17
C LEU A 7 -22.04 4.79 -14.81
N LEU A 8 -22.44 5.41 -15.93
CA LEU A 8 -21.64 6.46 -16.58
C LEU A 8 -21.43 7.67 -15.67
N PHE A 9 -22.47 8.11 -14.95
CA PHE A 9 -22.37 9.23 -14.02
C PHE A 9 -21.41 8.93 -12.87
N LEU A 10 -21.57 7.77 -12.22
CA LEU A 10 -20.68 7.35 -11.14
C LEU A 10 -19.25 7.16 -11.61
N THR A 11 -19.05 6.60 -12.82
CA THR A 11 -17.71 6.45 -13.43
C THR A 11 -17.06 7.81 -13.66
N TRP A 12 -17.80 8.79 -14.19
CA TRP A 12 -17.30 10.15 -14.36
C TRP A 12 -16.88 10.78 -13.02
N VAL A 13 -17.71 10.65 -11.97
CA VAL A 13 -17.35 11.16 -10.64
C VAL A 13 -16.08 10.48 -10.10
N CYS A 14 -15.93 9.16 -10.27
CA CYS A 14 -14.70 8.46 -9.90
C CYS A 14 -13.47 9.01 -10.65
N LEU A 15 -13.59 9.28 -11.95
CA LEU A 15 -12.50 9.88 -12.75
C LEU A 15 -12.10 11.27 -12.23
N LEU A 16 -13.05 12.08 -11.74
CA LEU A 16 -12.75 13.38 -11.13
C LEU A 16 -11.92 13.21 -9.84
N PHE A 17 -12.26 12.23 -9.00
CA PHE A 17 -11.46 11.90 -7.82
C PHE A 17 -10.06 11.41 -8.21
N PHE A 18 -9.93 10.51 -9.20
CA PHE A 18 -8.63 10.04 -9.68
C PHE A 18 -7.75 11.17 -10.23
N ALA A 19 -8.33 12.11 -10.98
CA ALA A 19 -7.60 13.28 -11.48
C ALA A 19 -7.10 14.19 -10.34
N GLY A 20 -7.89 14.34 -9.28
CA GLY A 20 -7.50 15.09 -8.08
C GLY A 20 -6.40 14.38 -7.27
N ILE A 21 -6.52 13.05 -7.08
CA ILE A 21 -5.49 12.21 -6.43
C ILE A 21 -4.19 12.28 -7.20
N GLY A 22 -4.22 12.06 -8.53
CA GLY A 22 -3.03 12.10 -9.37
C GLY A 22 -2.33 13.45 -9.30
N LEU A 23 -3.07 14.57 -9.40
CA LEU A 23 -2.49 15.91 -9.28
C LEU A 23 -1.85 16.13 -7.91
N PHE A 24 -2.52 15.71 -6.83
CA PHE A 24 -1.98 15.77 -5.48
C PHE A 24 -0.68 14.97 -5.36
N MET A 25 -0.70 13.70 -5.77
CA MET A 25 0.45 12.80 -5.72
C MET A 25 1.63 13.35 -6.54
N SER A 26 1.39 13.97 -7.69
CA SER A 26 2.46 14.60 -8.49
C SER A 26 3.13 15.81 -7.85
N GLY A 27 2.51 16.40 -6.82
CA GLY A 27 3.13 17.42 -6.00
C GLY A 27 3.61 16.93 -4.64
N PHE A 28 3.05 15.81 -4.16
CA PHE A 28 3.35 15.23 -2.87
C PHE A 28 4.50 14.21 -2.91
N LEU A 29 4.52 13.33 -3.92
CA LEU A 29 5.58 12.35 -4.10
C LEU A 29 6.78 13.02 -4.75
N LEU A 30 7.91 12.91 -4.09
CA LEU A 30 9.16 13.58 -4.45
C LEU A 30 9.86 12.82 -5.57
N THR A 31 10.24 13.54 -6.63
CA THR A 31 11.06 13.03 -7.74
C THR A 31 12.29 13.89 -7.90
N ARG A 32 13.48 13.28 -7.92
CA ARG A 32 14.71 13.93 -8.35
C ARG A 32 14.84 13.78 -9.87
N ILE A 33 15.43 14.78 -10.52
CA ILE A 33 15.85 14.63 -11.91
C ILE A 33 17.15 13.81 -11.94
N GLU A 34 17.12 12.70 -12.66
CA GLU A 34 18.30 11.88 -12.90
C GLU A 34 19.13 12.47 -14.04
N LEU A 35 20.43 12.68 -13.83
CA LEU A 35 21.34 13.14 -14.88
C LEU A 35 22.01 11.95 -15.56
N SER A 36 22.05 11.96 -16.90
CA SER A 36 22.72 10.94 -17.70
C SER A 36 24.23 11.14 -17.86
N SER A 37 24.79 12.18 -17.24
CA SER A 37 26.21 12.48 -17.25
C SER A 37 27.02 11.42 -16.50
N SER A 38 28.21 11.11 -17.00
CA SER A 38 29.14 10.12 -16.44
C SER A 38 30.48 10.77 -16.12
N SER A 39 31.12 10.32 -15.04
CA SER A 39 32.50 10.65 -14.71
C SER A 39 33.47 9.95 -15.66
N SER A 40 34.61 10.56 -15.91
CA SER A 40 35.70 10.00 -16.72
C SER A 40 37.06 10.33 -16.12
N CYS A 41 38.02 9.42 -16.26
CA CYS A 41 39.38 9.70 -15.83
C CYS A 41 40.10 10.81 -16.60
N SER A 42 39.52 11.31 -17.71
CA SER A 42 40.00 12.51 -18.40
C SER A 42 39.59 13.82 -17.71
N ASP A 43 38.70 13.76 -16.72
CA ASP A 43 38.17 14.96 -16.07
C ASP A 43 39.27 15.71 -15.28
N PRO A 44 39.29 17.05 -15.31
CA PRO A 44 40.37 17.87 -14.73
C PRO A 44 40.22 18.05 -13.21
N LEU A 45 40.22 16.94 -12.45
CA LEU A 45 40.08 16.98 -11.00
C LEU A 45 41.42 17.23 -10.28
N LEU A 46 42.54 16.81 -10.86
CA LEU A 46 43.87 16.98 -10.27
C LEU A 46 44.48 18.36 -10.58
N PRO A 47 45.12 19.04 -9.61
CA PRO A 47 45.87 20.27 -9.87
C PRO A 47 47.20 19.98 -10.60
N PRO A 48 47.66 20.84 -11.53
CA PRO A 48 49.02 20.79 -12.04
C PRO A 48 50.04 20.93 -10.88
N PRO A 49 51.15 20.18 -10.83
CA PRO A 49 51.77 19.32 -11.86
C PRO A 49 51.34 17.84 -11.84
N TRP A 50 50.41 17.46 -10.96
CA TRP A 50 49.96 16.07 -10.77
C TRP A 50 49.02 15.65 -11.91
N GLN A 51 49.55 15.53 -13.12
CA GLN A 51 48.83 14.98 -14.26
C GLN A 51 48.71 13.46 -14.13
N ARG A 52 47.74 12.85 -14.80
CA ARG A 52 47.50 11.39 -14.80
C ARG A 52 48.76 10.55 -15.06
N GLN A 53 49.73 11.10 -15.80
CA GLN A 53 51.04 10.49 -16.08
C GLN A 53 51.93 10.29 -14.84
N SER A 54 51.64 10.98 -13.73
CA SER A 54 52.34 10.86 -12.44
C SER A 54 51.72 9.82 -11.50
N LEU A 55 50.54 9.27 -11.84
CA LEU A 55 49.86 8.26 -11.03
C LEU A 55 50.31 6.84 -11.40
N PRO A 56 50.30 5.89 -10.46
CA PRO A 56 50.60 4.49 -10.75
C PRO A 56 49.66 3.89 -11.81
N PRO A 57 50.11 2.90 -12.60
CA PRO A 57 49.24 2.17 -13.52
C PRO A 57 47.98 1.64 -12.81
N GLY A 58 46.82 1.80 -13.44
CA GLY A 58 45.52 1.42 -12.86
C GLY A 58 44.87 2.49 -11.96
N SER A 59 45.56 3.61 -11.71
CA SER A 59 45.03 4.74 -10.93
C SER A 59 44.41 5.81 -11.84
N CYS A 60 43.26 6.34 -11.42
CA CYS A 60 42.51 7.35 -12.15
C CYS A 60 42.66 8.75 -11.53
N TRP A 61 42.02 9.00 -10.38
CA TRP A 61 42.06 10.29 -9.67
C TRP A 61 42.80 10.23 -8.33
N ALA A 62 43.07 9.04 -7.82
CA ALA A 62 43.87 8.81 -6.62
C ALA A 62 44.72 7.53 -6.82
N PRO A 63 45.85 7.39 -6.12
CA PRO A 63 46.64 6.15 -6.15
C PRO A 63 45.76 4.95 -5.77
N GLN A 64 45.72 3.94 -6.64
CA GLN A 64 45.03 2.69 -6.39
C GLN A 64 45.69 1.97 -5.19
N ARG A 65 44.89 1.65 -4.17
CA ARG A 65 45.36 0.95 -2.97
C ARG A 65 45.09 -0.56 -3.07
N PHE A 66 43.98 -0.94 -3.68
CA PHE A 66 43.56 -2.33 -3.82
C PHE A 66 43.30 -2.65 -5.30
N SER A 67 43.80 -3.79 -5.77
CA SER A 67 43.50 -4.34 -7.10
C SER A 67 42.11 -4.97 -7.14
N LYS A 68 41.65 -5.46 -5.98
CA LYS A 68 40.46 -6.27 -5.81
C LYS A 68 39.61 -5.83 -4.62
N ALA A 69 38.30 -5.95 -4.73
CA ALA A 69 37.38 -5.81 -3.60
C ALA A 69 36.28 -6.88 -3.61
N VAL A 70 35.94 -7.36 -2.41
CA VAL A 70 34.78 -8.21 -2.17
C VAL A 70 33.77 -7.42 -1.34
N LEU A 71 32.57 -7.23 -1.88
CA LEU A 71 31.43 -6.64 -1.21
C LEU A 71 30.42 -7.74 -0.89
N VAL A 72 30.34 -8.10 0.37
CA VAL A 72 29.30 -8.98 0.91
C VAL A 72 28.17 -8.11 1.43
N ILE A 73 26.99 -8.23 0.84
CA ILE A 73 25.77 -7.61 1.34
C ILE A 73 24.97 -8.72 2.03
N ILE A 74 24.71 -8.55 3.33
CA ILE A 74 23.80 -9.41 4.08
C ILE A 74 22.53 -8.57 4.28
N ASP A 75 21.47 -8.92 3.56
CA ASP A 75 20.21 -8.19 3.58
C ASP A 75 19.65 -8.14 5.02
N ALA A 76 19.20 -6.95 5.40
CA ALA A 76 18.73 -6.60 6.74
C ALA A 76 19.73 -6.87 7.88
N LEU A 77 21.04 -6.80 7.62
CA LEU A 77 22.08 -6.87 8.64
C LEU A 77 22.08 -5.61 9.52
N ARG A 78 21.17 -5.60 10.51
CA ARG A 78 21.12 -4.59 11.56
C ARG A 78 22.40 -4.58 12.38
N PHE A 79 22.83 -3.40 12.82
CA PHE A 79 24.06 -3.21 13.59
C PHE A 79 24.20 -4.15 14.80
N GLU A 80 23.09 -4.39 15.52
CA GLU A 80 23.06 -5.28 16.70
C GLU A 80 23.35 -6.75 16.39
N PHE A 81 23.15 -7.21 15.15
CA PHE A 81 23.48 -8.58 14.74
C PHE A 81 25.00 -8.76 14.59
N ALA A 82 25.69 -7.70 14.14
CA ALA A 82 27.14 -7.66 13.96
C ALA A 82 27.90 -7.30 15.25
N HIS A 83 27.27 -6.54 16.14
CA HIS A 83 27.89 -6.09 17.37
C HIS A 83 27.96 -7.21 18.42
N PHE A 84 29.16 -7.45 18.96
CA PHE A 84 29.38 -8.43 20.02
C PHE A 84 29.47 -7.73 21.37
N ASN A 85 28.65 -8.14 22.33
CA ASN A 85 28.69 -7.63 23.70
C ASN A 85 29.01 -8.77 24.71
N PRO A 86 30.22 -8.79 25.29
CA PRO A 86 30.60 -9.82 26.26
C PRO A 86 29.84 -9.74 27.59
N ALA A 87 29.21 -8.61 27.92
CA ALA A 87 28.46 -8.43 29.16
C ALA A 87 27.08 -9.11 29.18
N LYS A 88 26.59 -9.60 28.02
CA LYS A 88 25.29 -10.27 27.93
C LYS A 88 25.38 -11.74 28.33
N ALA A 89 24.94 -12.05 29.56
CA ALA A 89 24.95 -13.41 30.12
C ALA A 89 23.95 -14.38 29.47
N SER A 90 22.87 -13.87 28.86
CA SER A 90 21.85 -14.68 28.17
C SER A 90 21.41 -13.95 26.89
N PRO A 91 22.19 -14.07 25.80
CA PRO A 91 21.92 -13.35 24.56
C PRO A 91 20.62 -13.84 23.90
N LEU A 92 19.88 -12.91 23.29
CA LEU A 92 18.76 -13.23 22.41
C LEU A 92 19.24 -14.04 21.19
N PRO A 93 18.35 -14.73 20.45
CA PRO A 93 18.75 -15.58 19.33
C PRO A 93 19.61 -14.89 18.27
N TYR A 94 19.40 -13.59 18.02
CA TYR A 94 20.19 -12.83 17.06
C TYR A 94 21.50 -12.25 17.62
N GLU A 95 21.70 -12.24 18.94
CA GLU A 95 22.82 -11.57 19.59
C GLU A 95 24.07 -12.45 19.65
N ASN A 96 25.24 -11.80 19.53
CA ASN A 96 26.56 -12.44 19.67
C ASN A 96 26.78 -13.64 18.71
N LYS A 97 26.13 -13.66 17.53
CA LYS A 97 26.28 -14.72 16.52
C LYS A 97 27.38 -14.48 15.50
N LEU A 98 27.67 -13.21 15.19
CA LEU A 98 28.78 -12.80 14.31
C LEU A 98 30.07 -12.52 15.09
N SER A 99 30.45 -13.42 16.00
CA SER A 99 31.60 -13.21 16.91
C SER A 99 32.95 -13.10 16.20
N PHE A 100 33.05 -13.60 14.96
CA PHE A 100 34.27 -13.50 14.16
C PHE A 100 34.65 -12.05 13.83
N LEU A 101 33.66 -11.18 13.59
CA LEU A 101 33.92 -9.75 13.35
C LEU A 101 34.60 -9.11 14.56
N HIS A 102 34.07 -9.37 15.76
CA HIS A 102 34.66 -8.91 17.01
C HIS A 102 36.08 -9.43 17.18
N HIS A 103 36.30 -10.72 16.95
CA HIS A 103 37.63 -11.32 17.03
C HIS A 103 38.65 -10.60 16.14
N LEU A 104 38.31 -10.27 14.88
CA LEU A 104 39.19 -9.52 13.98
C LEU A 104 39.43 -8.09 14.46
N THR A 105 38.39 -7.37 14.90
CA THR A 105 38.54 -5.98 15.40
C THR A 105 39.42 -5.89 16.65
N THR A 106 39.40 -6.91 17.51
CA THR A 106 40.21 -6.92 18.74
C THR A 106 41.61 -7.46 18.52
N SER A 107 41.77 -8.52 17.72
CA SER A 107 43.09 -9.13 17.46
C SER A 107 43.92 -8.37 16.43
N GLN A 108 43.28 -7.72 15.46
CA GLN A 108 43.91 -6.98 14.37
C GLN A 108 43.29 -5.56 14.22
N PRO A 109 43.41 -4.69 15.24
CA PRO A 109 42.72 -3.40 15.28
C PRO A 109 43.12 -2.40 14.18
N ARG A 110 44.28 -2.61 13.54
CA ARG A 110 44.75 -1.82 12.39
C ARG A 110 44.20 -2.33 11.05
N HIS A 111 43.61 -3.52 11.02
CA HIS A 111 43.16 -4.20 9.80
C HIS A 111 41.65 -4.21 9.64
N ALA A 112 40.91 -4.11 10.75
CA ALA A 112 39.47 -4.28 10.78
C ALA A 112 38.76 -3.17 11.56
N ARG A 113 37.60 -2.74 11.08
CA ARG A 113 36.71 -1.81 11.83
C ARG A 113 35.24 -2.08 11.54
N LEU A 114 34.41 -1.90 12.58
CA LEU A 114 32.96 -1.99 12.52
C LEU A 114 32.36 -0.60 12.69
N TYR A 115 31.41 -0.23 11.84
CA TYR A 115 30.70 1.05 11.84
C TYR A 115 29.19 0.83 11.94
N ARG A 116 28.50 1.84 12.47
CA ARG A 116 27.05 2.00 12.31
C ARG A 116 26.80 2.57 10.91
N PHE A 117 26.19 1.79 10.03
CA PHE A 117 25.99 2.14 8.62
C PHE A 117 24.57 2.65 8.43
N ARG A 118 24.42 3.97 8.41
CA ARG A 118 23.11 4.65 8.42
C ARG A 118 22.50 4.63 7.02
N ALA A 119 21.44 3.85 6.87
CA ALA A 119 20.61 3.79 5.68
C ALA A 119 19.62 4.96 5.67
N ASP A 120 19.55 5.70 4.57
CA ASP A 120 18.50 6.71 4.40
C ASP A 120 17.13 6.02 4.22
N PRO A 121 16.02 6.63 4.65
CA PRO A 121 14.69 6.17 4.26
C PRO A 121 14.43 6.43 2.77
N PRO A 122 13.62 5.61 2.09
CA PRO A 122 13.00 4.37 2.56
C PRO A 122 14.02 3.22 2.62
N THR A 123 13.92 2.40 3.67
CA THR A 123 14.81 1.27 3.97
C THR A 123 14.36 -0.02 3.27
N ALA A 124 14.11 0.07 1.96
CA ALA A 124 13.76 -1.07 1.11
C ALA A 124 14.97 -1.50 0.26
N THR A 125 15.21 -2.81 0.14
CA THR A 125 16.39 -3.42 -0.50
C THR A 125 16.80 -2.76 -1.80
N MET A 126 15.91 -2.71 -2.80
CA MET A 126 16.23 -2.11 -4.11
C MET A 126 16.64 -0.63 -4.02
N GLN A 127 16.03 0.15 -3.11
CA GLN A 127 16.40 1.56 -2.89
C GLN A 127 17.77 1.69 -2.26
N ARG A 128 18.11 0.77 -1.35
CA ARG A 128 19.41 0.74 -0.70
C ARG A 128 20.49 0.29 -1.67
N ILE A 129 20.23 -0.69 -2.53
CA ILE A 129 21.14 -1.09 -3.61
C ILE A 129 21.44 0.10 -4.54
N LYS A 130 20.43 0.88 -4.94
CA LYS A 130 20.62 2.11 -5.74
C LYS A 130 21.51 3.12 -5.00
N GLY A 131 21.27 3.36 -3.71
CA GLY A 131 22.11 4.24 -2.88
C GLY A 131 23.56 3.75 -2.74
N LEU A 132 23.76 2.45 -2.50
CA LEU A 132 25.06 1.79 -2.31
C LEU A 132 25.91 1.69 -3.59
N THR A 133 25.32 1.94 -4.75
CA THR A 133 26.01 1.87 -6.05
C THR A 133 26.16 3.24 -6.71
N THR A 134 25.23 4.18 -6.47
CA THR A 134 25.31 5.55 -7.04
C THR A 134 25.98 6.54 -6.10
N GLY A 135 25.89 6.35 -4.77
CA GLY A 135 26.33 7.34 -3.79
C GLY A 135 25.37 8.54 -3.72
N SER A 136 24.15 8.35 -4.21
CA SER A 136 23.10 9.36 -4.25
C SER A 136 21.90 8.94 -3.38
N LEU A 137 21.01 9.88 -3.07
CA LEU A 137 19.81 9.59 -2.29
C LEU A 137 18.72 9.01 -3.20
N PRO A 138 18.13 7.86 -2.86
CA PRO A 138 16.97 7.34 -3.57
C PRO A 138 15.72 8.19 -3.28
N THR A 139 14.76 8.18 -4.21
CA THR A 139 13.52 8.96 -4.08
C THR A 139 12.30 8.06 -3.91
N PHE A 140 11.23 8.55 -3.29
CA PHE A 140 10.07 7.70 -2.95
C PHE A 140 9.29 7.18 -4.18
N ILE A 141 9.32 7.86 -5.33
CA ILE A 141 8.75 7.30 -6.57
C ILE A 141 9.49 6.03 -6.98
N ASP A 142 10.78 5.91 -6.62
CA ASP A 142 11.53 4.70 -6.87
C ASP A 142 11.01 3.51 -6.02
N VAL A 143 10.29 3.74 -4.91
CA VAL A 143 9.62 2.65 -4.16
C VAL A 143 8.44 2.08 -4.94
N GLY A 144 7.72 2.91 -5.70
CA GLY A 144 6.70 2.44 -6.63
C GLY A 144 7.29 1.60 -7.77
N SER A 145 8.54 1.88 -8.17
CA SER A 145 9.30 1.02 -9.07
C SER A 145 10.01 -0.16 -8.40
N ASN A 146 10.03 -0.29 -7.06
CA ASN A 146 10.45 -1.55 -6.42
C ASN A 146 9.61 -2.75 -6.91
N PHE A 147 8.42 -2.48 -7.46
CA PHE A 147 7.51 -3.46 -8.02
C PHE A 147 7.66 -3.65 -9.54
N ALA A 148 8.59 -2.95 -10.18
CA ALA A 148 8.96 -3.08 -11.58
C ALA A 148 10.43 -2.67 -11.75
N THR A 149 11.34 -3.63 -11.79
CA THR A 149 12.79 -3.38 -11.89
C THR A 149 13.11 -2.62 -13.18
N TYR A 150 13.36 -1.32 -13.07
CA TYR A 150 13.89 -0.50 -14.17
C TYR A 150 15.40 -0.37 -14.03
N ALA A 151 16.11 -0.46 -15.15
CA ALA A 151 17.56 -0.32 -15.19
C ALA A 151 18.00 1.08 -14.72
N ILE A 152 18.97 1.14 -13.81
CA ILE A 152 19.56 2.38 -13.32
C ILE A 152 20.34 3.02 -14.48
N GLN A 153 19.86 4.19 -14.93
CA GLN A 153 20.47 4.93 -16.06
C GLN A 153 21.58 5.87 -15.61
N GLU A 154 21.57 6.27 -14.34
CA GLU A 154 22.58 7.14 -13.76
C GLU A 154 23.95 6.46 -13.68
N ASP A 155 24.98 7.30 -13.70
CA ASP A 155 26.34 6.85 -13.44
C ASP A 155 26.45 6.21 -12.05
N ASN A 156 27.14 5.09 -11.97
CA ASN A 156 27.22 4.26 -10.78
C ASN A 156 28.54 3.48 -10.74
N LEU A 157 28.88 2.96 -9.56
CA LEU A 157 30.14 2.27 -9.31
C LEU A 157 30.37 1.07 -10.24
N LEU A 158 29.33 0.28 -10.54
CA LEU A 158 29.44 -0.88 -11.43
C LEU A 158 29.74 -0.41 -12.87
N ALA A 159 29.04 0.61 -13.35
CA ALA A 159 29.30 1.22 -14.65
C ALA A 159 30.74 1.75 -14.73
N GLN A 160 31.23 2.44 -13.69
CA GLN A 160 32.60 2.95 -13.62
C GLN A 160 33.64 1.84 -13.62
N LEU A 161 33.40 0.74 -12.91
CA LEU A 161 34.29 -0.43 -12.94
C LEU A 161 34.37 -1.03 -14.35
N VAL A 162 33.23 -1.31 -14.97
CA VAL A 162 33.16 -1.93 -16.32
C VAL A 162 33.79 -1.02 -17.39
N GLN A 163 33.48 0.27 -17.38
CA GLN A 163 34.03 1.23 -18.35
C GLN A 163 35.56 1.38 -18.23
N ASN A 164 36.11 1.14 -17.04
CA ASN A 164 37.55 1.14 -16.80
C ASN A 164 38.17 -0.27 -16.91
N GLY A 165 37.50 -1.20 -17.61
CA GLY A 165 38.01 -2.52 -17.94
C GLY A 165 38.10 -3.49 -16.75
N ARG A 166 37.39 -3.21 -15.65
CA ARG A 166 37.36 -4.08 -14.47
C ARG A 166 36.30 -5.17 -14.62
N ARG A 167 36.63 -6.39 -14.17
CA ARG A 167 35.75 -7.56 -14.18
C ARG A 167 34.91 -7.59 -12.90
N VAL A 168 33.61 -7.33 -13.05
CA VAL A 168 32.64 -7.41 -11.95
C VAL A 168 31.95 -8.78 -11.98
N VAL A 169 32.07 -9.53 -10.89
CA VAL A 169 31.35 -10.81 -10.70
C VAL A 169 30.28 -10.63 -9.64
N PHE A 170 29.08 -11.11 -9.94
CA PHE A 170 27.92 -11.02 -9.04
C PHE A 170 27.37 -12.40 -8.68
N MET A 171 26.93 -12.58 -7.44
CA MET A 171 26.18 -13.73 -6.99
C MET A 171 25.14 -13.30 -5.95
N GLY A 172 23.89 -13.69 -6.14
CA GLY A 172 22.81 -13.28 -5.25
C GLY A 172 21.49 -13.19 -5.99
N ASP A 173 20.64 -12.30 -5.52
CA ASP A 173 19.26 -12.20 -5.96
C ASP A 173 19.11 -11.57 -7.38
N ASP A 174 18.04 -11.93 -8.08
CA ASP A 174 17.74 -11.54 -9.46
C ASP A 174 17.33 -10.07 -9.66
N THR A 175 17.09 -9.30 -8.58
CA THR A 175 16.83 -7.85 -8.67
C THR A 175 18.00 -7.12 -9.35
N TRP A 176 19.23 -7.58 -9.13
CA TRP A 176 20.43 -6.98 -9.72
C TRP A 176 20.48 -7.12 -11.24
N GLU A 177 19.86 -8.16 -11.82
CA GLU A 177 19.78 -8.34 -13.27
C GLU A 177 18.98 -7.21 -13.92
N GLY A 178 17.83 -6.87 -13.34
CA GLY A 178 16.98 -5.78 -13.83
C GLY A 178 17.59 -4.40 -13.59
N LEU A 179 18.28 -4.20 -12.46
CA LEU A 179 18.90 -2.91 -12.12
C LEU A 179 20.16 -2.60 -12.94
N PHE A 180 20.99 -3.61 -13.23
CA PHE A 180 22.29 -3.45 -13.87
C PHE A 180 22.45 -4.38 -15.09
N PRO A 181 21.61 -4.22 -16.14
CA PRO A 181 21.71 -5.06 -17.32
C PRO A 181 23.09 -4.93 -17.98
N GLU A 182 23.66 -6.07 -18.34
CA GLU A 182 24.94 -6.18 -19.06
C GLU A 182 26.15 -5.56 -18.32
N LYS A 183 26.11 -5.42 -16.99
CA LYS A 183 27.23 -4.88 -16.18
C LYS A 183 28.11 -5.95 -15.53
N PHE A 184 27.77 -7.23 -15.64
CA PHE A 184 28.51 -8.31 -14.99
C PHE A 184 29.35 -9.09 -16.01
N PHE A 185 30.63 -9.28 -15.70
CA PHE A 185 31.52 -10.20 -16.42
C PHE A 185 31.06 -11.66 -16.24
N ARG A 186 30.57 -11.98 -15.04
CA ARG A 186 29.93 -13.26 -14.71
C ARG A 186 28.89 -13.01 -13.62
N SER A 187 27.71 -13.62 -13.72
CA SER A 187 26.65 -13.50 -12.72
C SER A 187 26.03 -14.85 -12.37
N TYR A 188 25.59 -14.98 -11.12
CA TYR A 188 24.80 -16.11 -10.63
C TYR A 188 23.56 -15.56 -9.92
N PHE A 189 22.44 -15.50 -10.65
CA PHE A 189 21.18 -14.97 -10.15
C PHE A 189 20.31 -16.08 -9.56
N PHE A 190 19.66 -15.79 -8.44
CA PHE A 190 18.75 -16.68 -7.74
C PHE A 190 17.39 -15.98 -7.50
N PRO A 191 16.26 -16.70 -7.53
CA PRO A 191 14.94 -16.11 -7.31
C PRO A 191 14.81 -15.44 -5.94
N SER A 192 14.38 -14.18 -5.91
CA SER A 192 14.38 -13.33 -4.71
C SER A 192 13.01 -13.19 -4.02
N PHE A 193 11.92 -13.32 -4.77
CA PHE A 193 10.58 -12.91 -4.31
C PHE A 193 9.96 -13.78 -3.22
N ASN A 194 10.44 -15.02 -3.04
CA ASN A 194 9.86 -15.96 -2.08
C ASN A 194 10.48 -15.81 -0.68
N VAL A 195 9.94 -14.88 0.13
CA VAL A 195 10.37 -14.66 1.52
C VAL A 195 10.27 -15.88 2.45
N LYS A 196 9.58 -16.95 2.03
CA LYS A 196 9.52 -18.20 2.80
C LYS A 196 10.76 -19.08 2.59
N ASP A 197 11.49 -18.86 1.51
CA ASP A 197 12.73 -19.55 1.21
C ASP A 197 13.88 -18.85 1.93
N LEU A 198 14.51 -19.56 2.86
CA LEU A 198 15.64 -19.01 3.59
C LEU A 198 16.98 -19.40 2.97
N HIS A 199 17.03 -20.37 2.05
CA HIS A 199 18.26 -21.13 1.77
C HIS A 199 18.73 -21.05 0.33
N THR A 200 17.84 -21.03 -0.66
CA THR A 200 18.24 -21.17 -2.07
C THR A 200 19.26 -20.13 -2.50
N VAL A 201 19.06 -18.86 -2.14
CA VAL A 201 19.97 -17.77 -2.49
C VAL A 201 21.30 -17.91 -1.77
N ASP A 202 21.27 -18.10 -0.44
CA ASP A 202 22.48 -18.22 0.39
C ASP A 202 23.35 -19.43 -0.02
N ASP A 203 22.73 -20.61 -0.19
CA ASP A 203 23.42 -21.84 -0.53
C ASP A 203 23.94 -21.81 -1.98
N GLY A 204 23.19 -21.17 -2.88
CA GLY A 204 23.60 -20.89 -4.24
C GLY A 204 24.85 -19.99 -4.30
N ILE A 205 24.90 -18.94 -3.48
CA ILE A 205 26.09 -18.10 -3.33
C ILE A 205 27.27 -18.93 -2.81
N LEU A 206 27.08 -19.71 -1.74
CA LEU A 206 28.15 -20.51 -1.12
C LEU A 206 28.76 -21.53 -2.08
N GLN A 207 27.97 -22.08 -3.02
CA GLN A 207 28.45 -22.99 -4.06
C GLN A 207 29.48 -22.33 -4.99
N HIS A 208 29.38 -21.03 -5.23
CA HIS A 208 30.20 -20.30 -6.20
C HIS A 208 31.23 -19.35 -5.58
N LEU A 209 31.05 -18.96 -4.31
CA LEU A 209 31.87 -17.93 -3.65
C LEU A 209 33.35 -18.30 -3.62
N TYR A 210 33.72 -19.40 -2.95
CA TYR A 210 35.13 -19.78 -2.77
C TYR A 210 35.84 -20.10 -4.10
N PRO A 211 35.25 -20.91 -5.01
CA PRO A 211 35.88 -21.17 -6.31
C PRO A 211 36.12 -19.90 -7.13
N THR A 212 35.21 -18.92 -7.03
CA THR A 212 35.37 -17.63 -7.72
C THR A 212 36.51 -16.83 -7.11
N VAL A 213 36.59 -16.72 -5.78
CA VAL A 213 37.69 -16.04 -5.08
C VAL A 213 39.04 -16.64 -5.49
N ASP A 214 39.16 -17.96 -5.43
CA ASP A 214 40.39 -18.71 -5.75
C ASP A 214 40.81 -18.61 -7.21
N SER A 215 39.86 -18.54 -8.15
CA SER A 215 40.16 -18.40 -9.57
C SER A 215 40.96 -17.13 -9.89
N GLY A 216 40.78 -16.09 -9.07
CA GLY A 216 41.36 -14.77 -9.28
C GLY A 216 40.83 -14.01 -10.50
N GLU A 217 39.84 -14.56 -11.22
CA GLU A 217 39.25 -13.97 -12.45
C GLU A 217 38.17 -12.90 -12.18
N TRP A 218 38.49 -11.96 -11.29
CA TRP A 218 37.59 -10.89 -10.87
C TRP A 218 38.39 -9.72 -10.30
N ASP A 219 37.83 -8.52 -10.38
CA ASP A 219 38.38 -7.31 -9.76
C ASP A 219 37.39 -6.74 -8.72
N MET A 220 36.08 -6.93 -8.93
CA MET A 220 35.04 -6.69 -7.94
C MET A 220 34.15 -7.93 -7.83
N LEU A 221 33.98 -8.46 -6.62
CA LEU A 221 33.06 -9.56 -6.33
C LEU A 221 31.95 -9.06 -5.42
N ILE A 222 30.69 -9.21 -5.84
CA ILE A 222 29.52 -8.82 -5.06
C ILE A 222 28.75 -10.10 -4.71
N ALA A 223 28.52 -10.33 -3.41
CA ALA A 223 27.74 -11.46 -2.91
C ALA A 223 26.57 -10.93 -2.05
N HIS A 224 25.33 -11.10 -2.51
CA HIS A 224 24.13 -10.57 -1.85
C HIS A 224 23.26 -11.68 -1.24
N PHE A 225 23.37 -11.86 0.08
CA PHE A 225 22.65 -12.89 0.85
C PHE A 225 21.30 -12.36 1.35
N LEU A 226 20.23 -13.15 1.17
CA LEU A 226 18.86 -12.77 1.58
C LEU A 226 18.35 -13.52 2.81
N GLY A 227 19.01 -14.61 3.22
CA GLY A 227 18.45 -15.50 4.23
C GLY A 227 18.21 -14.87 5.61
N VAL A 228 18.96 -13.81 5.96
CA VAL A 228 18.74 -13.03 7.20
C VAL A 228 17.45 -12.22 7.11
N ASP A 229 17.27 -11.41 6.06
CA ASP A 229 16.03 -10.65 5.83
C ASP A 229 14.80 -11.55 5.73
N HIS A 230 14.85 -12.60 4.91
CA HIS A 230 13.76 -13.56 4.77
C HIS A 230 13.42 -14.25 6.11
N CYS A 231 14.44 -14.52 6.95
CA CYS A 231 14.19 -15.05 8.29
C CYS A 231 13.51 -14.00 9.20
N GLY A 232 13.86 -12.73 9.06
CA GLY A 232 13.16 -11.59 9.66
C GLY A 232 11.68 -11.63 9.32
N HIS A 233 11.31 -11.53 8.04
CA HIS A 233 9.91 -11.55 7.59
C HIS A 233 9.14 -12.80 8.00
N LYS A 234 9.78 -13.98 7.89
CA LYS A 234 9.11 -15.27 8.14
C LYS A 234 8.92 -15.57 9.62
N HIS A 235 9.89 -15.21 10.46
CA HIS A 235 9.98 -15.68 11.84
C HIS A 235 10.20 -14.59 12.90
N GLY A 236 10.67 -13.42 12.50
CA GLY A 236 11.17 -12.36 13.37
C GLY A 236 12.62 -12.63 13.85
N PRO A 237 13.34 -11.57 14.27
CA PRO A 237 14.74 -11.66 14.69
C PRO A 237 14.94 -12.51 15.96
N ASP A 238 13.94 -12.60 16.84
CA ASP A 238 13.99 -13.38 18.08
C ASP A 238 13.78 -14.88 17.89
N HIS A 239 13.73 -15.38 16.65
CA HIS A 239 13.53 -16.80 16.39
C HIS A 239 14.86 -17.58 16.33
N PRO A 240 14.93 -18.85 16.78
CA PRO A 240 16.13 -19.68 16.66
C PRO A 240 16.65 -19.89 15.22
N GLU A 241 15.80 -19.76 14.20
CA GLU A 241 16.25 -19.80 12.80
C GLU A 241 17.14 -18.58 12.46
N MET A 242 16.89 -17.41 13.05
CA MET A 242 17.74 -16.24 12.89
C MET A 242 19.14 -16.52 13.43
N ALA A 243 19.22 -17.21 14.58
CA ALA A 243 20.50 -17.63 15.15
C ALA A 243 21.29 -18.53 14.19
N LYS A 244 20.62 -19.48 13.53
CA LYS A 244 21.25 -20.37 12.54
C LYS A 244 21.75 -19.58 11.34
N LYS A 245 20.94 -18.65 10.82
CA LYS A 245 21.32 -17.82 9.67
C LYS A 245 22.50 -16.90 9.95
N LEU A 246 22.51 -16.22 11.09
CA LEU A 246 23.66 -15.42 11.49
C LEU A 246 24.91 -16.28 11.75
N THR A 247 24.74 -17.52 12.23
CA THR A 247 25.87 -18.46 12.39
C THR A 247 26.41 -18.92 11.03
N GLN A 248 25.55 -19.21 10.05
CA GLN A 248 25.95 -19.50 8.67
C GLN A 248 26.77 -18.34 8.09
N MET A 249 26.33 -17.09 8.30
CA MET A 249 27.09 -15.90 7.87
C MET A 249 28.43 -15.78 8.60
N ASN A 250 28.48 -16.05 9.91
CA ASN A 250 29.73 -16.04 10.67
C ASN A 250 30.76 -17.06 10.13
N GLU A 251 30.32 -18.27 9.80
CA GLU A 251 31.16 -19.33 9.23
C GLU A 251 31.62 -18.99 7.80
N MET A 252 30.71 -18.44 6.98
CA MET A 252 31.03 -17.96 5.64
C MET A 252 32.12 -16.88 5.70
N LEU A 253 31.96 -15.87 6.57
CA LEU A 253 32.91 -14.77 6.71
C LEU A 253 34.28 -15.24 7.18
N ARG A 254 34.33 -16.18 8.12
CA ARG A 254 35.58 -16.81 8.56
C ARG A 254 36.29 -17.47 7.38
N SER A 255 35.57 -18.31 6.64
CA SER A 255 36.11 -19.05 5.50
C SER A 255 36.55 -18.09 4.39
N LEU A 256 35.77 -17.05 4.10
CA LEU A 256 36.09 -16.05 3.08
C LEU A 256 37.42 -15.34 3.36
N VAL A 257 37.64 -14.89 4.61
CA VAL A 257 38.88 -14.20 5.01
C VAL A 257 40.13 -15.05 4.77
N ASP A 258 40.04 -16.37 4.92
CA ASP A 258 41.16 -17.30 4.66
C ASP A 258 41.56 -17.36 3.18
N HIS A 259 40.64 -17.05 2.26
CA HIS A 259 40.87 -17.09 0.81
C HIS A 259 41.32 -15.73 0.22
N LEU A 260 41.24 -14.62 0.98
CA LEU A 260 41.56 -13.28 0.46
C LEU A 260 43.06 -13.06 0.21
N GLY A 261 43.41 -12.30 -0.82
CA GLY A 261 44.77 -11.82 -1.07
C GLY A 261 45.15 -10.60 -0.22
N ASN A 262 46.44 -10.24 -0.22
CA ASN A 262 46.93 -9.01 0.43
C ASN A 262 46.51 -7.72 -0.30
N ASP A 263 46.14 -7.86 -1.57
CA ASP A 263 45.70 -6.80 -2.48
C ASP A 263 44.18 -6.63 -2.53
N THR A 264 43.46 -7.30 -1.61
CA THR A 264 42.00 -7.39 -1.59
C THR A 264 41.39 -6.65 -0.40
N LEU A 265 40.42 -5.78 -0.66
CA LEU A 265 39.55 -5.15 0.34
C LEU A 265 38.30 -5.99 0.58
N LEU A 266 37.93 -6.25 1.84
CA LEU A 266 36.65 -6.86 2.22
C LEU A 266 35.73 -5.82 2.85
N LEU A 267 34.50 -5.76 2.34
CA LEU A 267 33.40 -4.94 2.84
C LEU A 267 32.23 -5.86 3.13
N VAL A 268 31.71 -5.85 4.36
CA VAL A 268 30.51 -6.59 4.76
C VAL A 268 29.48 -5.58 5.23
N ALA A 269 28.40 -5.43 4.50
CA ALA A 269 27.41 -4.38 4.73
C ALA A 269 26.00 -4.95 4.88
N GLY A 270 25.20 -4.33 5.75
CA GLY A 270 23.75 -4.37 5.66
C GLY A 270 23.25 -3.22 4.79
N ASP A 271 22.28 -3.52 3.94
CA ASP A 271 21.58 -2.53 3.13
C ASP A 271 20.51 -1.77 3.96
N HIS A 272 19.87 -2.45 4.91
CA HIS A 272 19.06 -1.85 5.97
C HIS A 272 19.11 -2.67 7.27
N GLY A 273 18.36 -2.24 8.29
CA GLY A 273 18.02 -3.04 9.46
C GLY A 273 16.60 -3.60 9.39
N MET A 274 16.04 -4.01 10.52
CA MET A 274 14.66 -4.54 10.61
C MET A 274 14.02 -4.26 11.97
N THR A 275 12.70 -4.28 12.02
CA THR A 275 11.89 -4.12 13.23
C THR A 275 11.89 -5.37 14.11
N GLU A 276 11.20 -5.34 15.26
CA GLU A 276 11.04 -6.53 16.13
C GLU A 276 10.16 -7.61 15.50
N THR A 277 9.30 -7.25 14.55
CA THR A 277 8.47 -8.19 13.78
C THR A 277 9.19 -8.69 12.54
N GLY A 278 10.37 -8.15 12.22
CA GLY A 278 11.15 -8.50 11.03
C GLY A 278 10.78 -7.71 9.77
N ASP A 279 10.01 -6.63 9.91
CA ASP A 279 9.61 -5.75 8.80
C ASP A 279 10.65 -4.63 8.57
N HIS A 280 10.56 -3.92 7.44
CA HIS A 280 11.40 -2.76 7.10
C HIS A 280 10.74 -1.89 5.99
N GLY A 281 11.35 -0.76 5.62
CA GLY A 281 10.87 0.18 4.60
C GLY A 281 10.55 1.59 5.13
N GLY A 282 10.57 1.78 6.44
CA GLY A 282 10.35 3.04 7.14
C GLY A 282 11.65 3.80 7.48
N GLU A 283 11.60 4.56 8.57
CA GLU A 283 12.67 5.43 9.05
C GLU A 283 13.02 5.22 10.53
N SER A 284 12.54 4.13 11.15
CA SER A 284 12.84 3.88 12.57
C SER A 284 14.32 3.62 12.78
N GLU A 285 14.83 3.94 13.97
CA GLU A 285 16.23 3.71 14.35
C GLU A 285 16.68 2.26 14.13
N LYS A 286 15.77 1.28 14.24
CA LYS A 286 16.09 -0.14 14.01
C LYS A 286 16.22 -0.49 12.53
N GLU A 287 15.46 0.19 11.68
CA GLU A 287 15.47 0.01 10.22
C GLU A 287 16.63 0.77 9.56
N VAL A 288 17.00 1.96 10.06
CA VAL A 288 18.07 2.77 9.45
C VAL A 288 19.47 2.38 9.95
N ASN A 289 19.58 1.66 11.06
CA ASN A 289 20.87 1.34 11.68
C ASN A 289 21.40 -0.04 11.25
N ALA A 290 21.98 -0.10 10.05
CA ALA A 290 22.65 -1.28 9.53
C ALA A 290 24.12 -1.39 10.00
N ALA A 291 24.80 -2.48 9.69
CA ALA A 291 26.22 -2.68 9.96
C ALA A 291 27.09 -2.42 8.72
N LEU A 292 28.29 -1.88 8.91
CA LEU A 292 29.39 -1.97 7.94
C LEU A 292 30.64 -2.47 8.64
N PHE A 293 31.21 -3.56 8.16
CA PHE A 293 32.50 -4.07 8.58
C PHE A 293 33.50 -4.00 7.43
N VAL A 294 34.66 -3.41 7.69
CA VAL A 294 35.74 -3.21 6.70
C VAL A 294 36.97 -3.97 7.16
N TYR A 295 37.60 -4.73 6.25
CA TYR A 295 38.78 -5.52 6.53
C TYR A 295 39.77 -5.56 5.36
N SER A 296 41.07 -5.64 5.68
CA SER A 296 42.13 -5.99 4.74
C SER A 296 43.27 -6.73 5.45
N ARG A 297 43.97 -7.62 4.73
CA ARG A 297 45.21 -8.24 5.24
C ARG A 297 46.35 -7.24 5.39
N THR A 298 46.29 -6.11 4.69
CA THR A 298 47.21 -4.98 4.90
C THR A 298 46.61 -3.97 5.88
N PRO A 299 47.42 -3.32 6.75
CA PRO A 299 46.91 -2.35 7.72
C PRO A 299 46.16 -1.22 7.03
N LEU A 300 44.92 -0.95 7.44
CA LEU A 300 44.04 0.12 6.94
C LEU A 300 44.06 1.36 7.84
N PHE A 301 44.20 1.15 9.15
CA PHE A 301 43.98 2.19 10.17
C PHE A 301 45.27 2.54 10.92
N GLY A 302 45.45 3.84 11.16
CA GLY A 302 46.58 4.37 11.95
C GLY A 302 46.33 4.33 13.47
N THR A 303 45.06 4.32 13.89
CA THR A 303 44.64 4.33 15.30
C THR A 303 43.84 3.07 15.62
N GLY A 304 43.76 2.71 16.92
CA GLY A 304 42.84 1.68 17.38
C GLY A 304 41.38 2.06 17.16
N PRO A 305 40.44 1.10 17.21
CA PRO A 305 39.01 1.38 17.08
C PRO A 305 38.54 2.33 18.22
N PRO A 306 37.61 3.26 17.93
CA PRO A 306 37.00 4.09 18.97
C PRO A 306 36.18 3.25 19.97
N GLU A 307 35.96 3.78 21.18
CA GLU A 307 35.17 3.11 22.23
C GLU A 307 33.72 2.87 21.76
N GLU A 308 33.13 3.87 21.11
CA GLU A 308 31.83 3.75 20.44
C GLU A 308 32.02 3.70 18.90
N PRO A 309 31.42 2.72 18.22
CA PRO A 309 31.47 2.63 16.76
C PRO A 309 30.89 3.88 16.08
N GLU A 310 31.67 4.46 15.17
CA GLU A 310 31.28 5.65 14.42
C GLU A 310 30.07 5.37 13.52
N ALA A 311 29.21 6.37 13.35
CA ALA A 311 28.06 6.32 12.46
C ALA A 311 28.38 7.02 11.13
N ILE A 312 28.30 6.26 10.04
CA ILE A 312 28.57 6.75 8.68
C ILE A 312 27.36 6.52 7.76
N PRO A 313 26.98 7.48 6.91
CA PRO A 313 25.92 7.31 5.93
C PRO A 313 26.30 6.35 4.79
N GLN A 314 25.33 5.59 4.28
CA GLN A 314 25.56 4.61 3.20
C GLN A 314 26.16 5.20 1.94
N VAL A 315 25.76 6.42 1.59
CA VAL A 315 26.27 7.15 0.42
C VAL A 315 27.79 7.36 0.46
N ASN A 316 28.43 7.31 1.63
CA ASN A 316 29.88 7.45 1.78
C ASN A 316 30.67 6.24 1.23
N LEU A 317 30.02 5.08 1.04
CA LEU A 317 30.66 3.87 0.55
C LEU A 317 31.19 4.05 -0.89
N VAL A 318 30.36 4.61 -1.76
CA VAL A 318 30.64 4.73 -3.20
C VAL A 318 31.90 5.53 -3.54
N PRO A 319 32.09 6.78 -3.05
CA PRO A 319 33.29 7.55 -3.38
C PRO A 319 34.54 6.91 -2.77
N THR A 320 34.38 6.23 -1.63
CA THR A 320 35.45 5.51 -0.94
C THR A 320 35.94 4.32 -1.76
N VAL A 321 35.04 3.43 -2.17
CA VAL A 321 35.40 2.23 -2.94
C VAL A 321 35.93 2.60 -4.32
N ALA A 322 35.33 3.59 -4.98
CA ALA A 322 35.78 4.07 -6.28
C ALA A 322 37.26 4.50 -6.25
N LEU A 323 37.62 5.36 -5.30
CA LEU A 323 38.99 5.86 -5.16
C LEU A 323 39.97 4.77 -4.69
N LEU A 324 39.57 3.86 -3.79
CA LEU A 324 40.42 2.75 -3.35
C LEU A 324 40.79 1.78 -4.48
N LEU A 325 39.86 1.56 -5.42
CA LEU A 325 40.04 0.72 -6.61
C LEU A 325 40.62 1.49 -7.81
N GLY A 326 40.88 2.79 -7.65
CA GLY A 326 41.48 3.62 -8.69
C GLY A 326 40.56 3.94 -9.87
N VAL A 327 39.23 3.93 -9.69
CA VAL A 327 38.24 4.32 -10.72
C VAL A 327 37.60 5.68 -10.39
N PRO A 328 36.95 6.36 -11.36
CA PRO A 328 36.24 7.61 -11.08
C PRO A 328 35.12 7.42 -10.05
N ILE A 329 34.90 8.44 -9.22
CA ILE A 329 33.69 8.55 -8.41
C ILE A 329 32.51 8.79 -9.37
N PRO A 330 31.40 8.03 -9.27
CA PRO A 330 30.20 8.24 -10.07
C PRO A 330 29.72 9.70 -10.05
N TYR A 331 29.24 10.19 -11.19
CA TYR A 331 28.98 11.61 -11.40
C TYR A 331 27.97 12.21 -10.42
N SER A 332 26.88 11.51 -10.09
CA SER A 332 25.81 11.97 -9.21
C SER A 332 26.05 11.71 -7.72
N ASN A 333 27.23 11.19 -7.35
CA ASN A 333 27.58 10.92 -5.96
C ASN A 333 27.59 12.21 -5.12
N ILE A 334 27.03 12.13 -3.92
CA ILE A 334 27.07 13.19 -2.89
C ILE A 334 27.69 12.69 -1.56
N GLY A 335 28.22 11.47 -1.53
CA GLY A 335 28.88 10.89 -0.37
C GLY A 335 30.20 11.59 -0.03
N GLU A 336 30.54 11.55 1.27
CA GLU A 336 31.83 11.98 1.81
C GLU A 336 32.77 10.75 1.87
N VAL A 337 33.96 10.87 1.28
CA VAL A 337 34.97 9.80 1.32
C VAL A 337 35.41 9.47 2.76
N MET A 338 35.52 8.18 3.07
CA MET A 338 36.09 7.67 4.33
C MET A 338 37.62 7.75 4.27
N ALA A 339 38.16 8.97 4.40
CA ALA A 339 39.57 9.25 4.13
C ALA A 339 40.57 8.45 5.02
N GLU A 340 40.16 8.00 6.20
CA GLU A 340 40.99 7.15 7.06
C GLU A 340 41.42 5.84 6.38
N LEU A 341 40.60 5.32 5.45
CA LEU A 341 40.91 4.12 4.66
C LEU A 341 41.97 4.37 3.58
N PHE A 342 42.53 5.57 3.49
CA PHE A 342 43.63 5.90 2.59
C PHE A 342 44.94 6.11 3.34
N SER A 343 44.92 6.09 4.69
CA SER A 343 46.14 6.19 5.49
C SER A 343 46.92 4.87 5.44
N GLY A 344 48.14 4.91 4.89
CA GLY A 344 49.08 3.79 4.91
C GLY A 344 49.93 3.73 6.18
N ASP A 345 50.97 2.89 6.19
CA ASP A 345 52.01 2.83 7.23
C ASP A 345 53.01 4.02 7.19
N GLY A 346 52.66 5.09 6.47
CA GLY A 346 53.48 6.30 6.35
C GLY A 346 53.47 7.15 7.62
N ASP A 347 54.31 8.20 7.64
CA ASP A 347 54.27 9.18 8.71
C ASP A 347 52.95 9.97 8.73
N THR A 348 52.67 10.66 9.84
CA THR A 348 51.41 11.40 10.05
C THR A 348 51.16 12.46 8.98
N VAL A 349 52.22 13.08 8.45
CA VAL A 349 52.14 14.12 7.43
C VAL A 349 51.78 13.53 6.06
N SER A 350 52.41 12.42 5.67
CA SER A 350 52.10 11.71 4.43
C SER A 350 50.66 11.18 4.43
N ALA A 351 50.21 10.61 5.55
CA ALA A 351 48.83 10.17 5.71
C ALA A 351 47.84 11.35 5.57
N ALA A 352 48.12 12.49 6.19
CA ALA A 352 47.28 13.68 6.09
C ALA A 352 47.27 14.27 4.66
N LEU A 353 48.38 14.24 3.93
CA LEU A 353 48.43 14.65 2.53
C LEU A 353 47.60 13.73 1.62
N GLN A 354 47.65 12.42 1.85
CA GLN A 354 46.82 11.45 1.11
C GLN A 354 45.32 11.70 1.39
N GLN A 355 44.95 11.86 2.66
CA GLN A 355 43.57 12.20 3.05
C GLN A 355 43.09 13.49 2.38
N LEU A 356 43.92 14.53 2.41
CA LEU A 356 43.61 15.80 1.77
C LEU A 356 43.38 15.64 0.25
N SER A 357 44.22 14.85 -0.42
CA SER A 357 44.12 14.63 -1.86
C SER A 357 42.78 13.98 -2.27
N VAL A 358 42.31 12.99 -1.51
CA VAL A 358 41.03 12.32 -1.81
C VAL A 358 39.83 13.21 -1.47
N TYR A 359 39.90 14.02 -0.41
CA TYR A 359 38.88 15.02 -0.11
C TYR A 359 38.76 16.09 -1.19
N HIS A 360 39.89 16.57 -1.72
CA HIS A 360 39.91 17.53 -2.82
C HIS A 360 39.26 16.97 -4.09
N VAL A 361 39.57 15.72 -4.45
CA VAL A 361 38.95 15.03 -5.60
C VAL A 361 37.44 14.86 -5.40
N ASN A 362 37.02 14.39 -4.23
CA ASN A 362 35.61 14.19 -3.90
C ASN A 362 34.85 15.53 -3.92
N ALA A 363 35.40 16.58 -3.32
CA ALA A 363 34.79 17.91 -3.32
C ALA A 363 34.63 18.47 -4.73
N LYS A 364 35.65 18.35 -5.59
CA LYS A 364 35.53 18.80 -6.99
C LYS A 364 34.52 17.98 -7.79
N GLN A 365 34.40 16.66 -7.55
CA GLN A 365 33.36 15.85 -8.22
C GLN A 365 31.96 16.34 -7.82
N VAL A 366 31.71 16.52 -6.53
CA VAL A 366 30.43 17.02 -6.02
C VAL A 366 30.11 18.41 -6.57
N ASP A 367 31.09 19.32 -6.61
CA ASP A 367 30.91 20.66 -7.17
C ASP A 367 30.50 20.63 -8.64
N ARG A 368 31.15 19.78 -9.44
CA ARG A 368 30.84 19.59 -10.86
C ARG A 368 29.42 19.08 -11.10
N PHE A 369 28.97 18.17 -10.23
CA PHE A 369 27.61 17.68 -10.23
C PHE A 369 26.61 18.78 -9.87
N LEU A 370 26.83 19.50 -8.77
CA LEU A 370 25.95 20.58 -8.30
C LEU A 370 25.79 21.67 -9.35
N GLN A 371 26.88 22.07 -10.03
CA GLN A 371 26.84 23.03 -11.12
C GLN A 371 25.90 22.55 -12.25
N SER A 372 26.09 21.33 -12.73
CA SER A 372 25.27 20.80 -13.84
C SER A 372 23.83 20.54 -13.43
N TYR A 373 23.61 20.05 -12.21
CA TYR A 373 22.28 19.83 -11.65
C TYR A 373 21.51 21.15 -11.52
N SER A 374 22.16 22.22 -11.05
CA SER A 374 21.52 23.53 -10.89
C SER A 374 21.07 24.19 -12.22
N LEU A 375 21.62 23.76 -13.36
CA LEU A 375 21.20 24.22 -14.69
C LEU A 375 19.91 23.54 -15.18
N VAL A 376 19.66 22.30 -14.74
CA VAL A 376 18.52 21.48 -15.19
C VAL A 376 17.37 21.53 -14.18
N ALA A 377 17.70 21.57 -12.89
CA ALA A 377 16.76 21.52 -11.79
C ALA A 377 16.73 22.84 -11.03
N GLN A 378 15.52 23.38 -10.80
CA GLN A 378 15.30 24.65 -10.10
C GLN A 378 14.98 24.47 -8.61
N ASP A 379 15.19 23.27 -8.08
CA ASP A 379 14.86 22.86 -6.71
C ASP A 379 15.91 23.28 -5.67
N LEU A 380 17.16 23.53 -6.08
CA LEU A 380 18.24 24.04 -5.23
C LEU A 380 18.13 25.57 -5.02
N PRO A 381 18.09 26.09 -3.77
CA PRO A 381 18.09 27.53 -3.50
C PRO A 381 19.38 28.22 -3.96
N ALA A 382 19.23 29.36 -4.64
CA ALA A 382 20.38 30.17 -5.08
C ALA A 382 21.30 30.60 -3.93
N GLU A 383 20.74 30.98 -2.78
CA GLU A 383 21.52 31.39 -1.59
C GLU A 383 22.35 30.23 -1.02
N GLN A 384 21.78 29.03 -0.94
CA GLN A 384 22.50 27.84 -0.48
C GLN A 384 23.58 27.43 -1.49
N LEU A 385 23.28 27.50 -2.80
CA LEU A 385 24.27 27.22 -3.84
C LEU A 385 25.44 28.22 -3.81
N GLN A 386 25.15 29.51 -3.59
CA GLN A 386 26.19 30.53 -3.41
C GLN A 386 27.05 30.23 -2.18
N ARG A 387 26.44 29.85 -1.06
CA ARG A 387 27.17 29.47 0.16
C ARG A 387 28.09 28.27 -0.08
N LEU A 388 27.60 27.24 -0.78
CA LEU A 388 28.42 26.08 -1.15
C LEU A 388 29.58 26.47 -2.07
N GLN A 389 29.33 27.36 -3.04
CA GLN A 389 30.36 27.88 -3.93
C GLN A 389 31.46 28.63 -3.15
N GLU A 390 31.09 29.47 -2.17
CA GLU A 390 32.05 30.18 -1.31
C GLU A 390 32.92 29.23 -0.47
N LEU A 391 32.30 28.22 0.15
CA LEU A 391 33.00 27.19 0.92
C LEU A 391 33.98 26.41 0.04
N PHE A 392 33.53 26.01 -1.14
CA PHE A 392 34.33 25.27 -2.11
C PHE A 392 35.51 26.10 -2.64
N SER A 393 35.25 27.32 -3.13
CA SER A 393 36.29 28.17 -3.70
C SER A 393 37.34 28.52 -2.66
N GLY A 394 36.94 28.82 -1.41
CA GLY A 394 37.86 29.10 -0.32
C GLY A 394 38.74 27.90 0.05
N ALA A 395 38.19 26.68 0.06
CA ALA A 395 38.97 25.48 0.32
C ALA A 395 39.96 25.17 -0.83
N VAL A 396 39.53 25.31 -2.09
CA VAL A 396 40.40 25.07 -3.26
C VAL A 396 41.52 26.10 -3.37
N GLU A 397 41.25 27.37 -3.07
CA GLU A 397 42.28 28.42 -3.05
C GLU A 397 43.34 28.14 -1.99
N GLU A 398 42.91 27.81 -0.75
CA GLU A 398 43.84 27.47 0.33
C GLU A 398 44.65 26.20 0.02
N HIS A 399 44.02 25.19 -0.59
CA HIS A 399 44.69 23.98 -1.05
C HIS A 399 45.80 24.30 -2.05
N THR A 400 45.53 25.18 -3.02
CA THR A 400 46.51 25.60 -4.02
C THR A 400 47.68 26.33 -3.36
N GLN A 401 47.41 27.27 -2.45
CA GLN A 401 48.43 27.98 -1.69
C GLN A 401 49.29 27.03 -0.82
N LEU A 402 48.66 26.03 -0.19
CA LEU A 402 49.38 25.04 0.61
C LEU A 402 50.31 24.19 -0.25
N LEU A 403 49.86 23.72 -1.42
CA LEU A 403 50.69 22.95 -2.34
C LEU A 403 51.89 23.74 -2.85
N ASP A 404 51.72 25.02 -3.19
CA ASP A 404 52.81 25.89 -3.61
C ASP A 404 53.87 26.06 -2.50
N GLN A 405 53.43 26.23 -1.24
CA GLN A 405 54.32 26.37 -0.09
C GLN A 405 55.05 25.06 0.27
N VAL A 406 54.39 23.91 0.10
CA VAL A 406 55.01 22.58 0.29
C VAL A 406 56.05 22.33 -0.80
N GLN A 407 55.77 22.67 -2.07
CA GLN A 407 56.74 22.58 -3.15
C GLN A 407 57.92 23.54 -2.97
N GLY A 408 57.68 24.73 -2.43
CA GLY A 408 58.70 25.72 -2.08
C GLY A 408 59.49 25.42 -0.80
N ALA A 409 59.23 24.29 -0.11
CA ALA A 409 59.83 23.90 1.17
C ALA A 409 59.74 25.00 2.26
N ALA A 410 58.69 25.84 2.22
CA ALA A 410 58.57 27.05 3.03
C ALA A 410 57.96 26.82 4.43
N LEU A 411 57.43 25.63 4.72
CA LEU A 411 56.69 25.31 5.95
C LEU A 411 57.44 24.31 6.85
N VAL A 412 57.43 24.57 8.15
CA VAL A 412 57.98 23.67 9.18
C VAL A 412 56.96 22.57 9.51
N PRO A 413 57.36 21.31 9.79
CA PRO A 413 56.43 20.18 9.95
C PRO A 413 55.21 20.35 10.89
N PRO A 414 55.29 20.97 12.09
CA PRO A 414 54.13 21.11 12.97
C PRO A 414 53.12 22.16 12.45
N GLU A 415 53.60 23.19 11.76
CA GLU A 415 52.73 24.18 11.11
C GLU A 415 52.01 23.56 9.91
N LEU A 416 52.73 22.76 9.11
CA LEU A 416 52.17 21.99 8.01
C LEU A 416 51.06 21.05 8.49
N GLN A 417 51.29 20.29 9.56
CA GLN A 417 50.29 19.37 10.11
C GLN A 417 49.00 20.08 10.57
N SER A 418 49.14 21.24 11.22
CA SER A 418 48.00 22.07 11.63
C SER A 418 47.20 22.59 10.43
N ARG A 419 47.89 23.10 9.41
CA ARG A 419 47.24 23.59 8.16
C ARG A 419 46.54 22.47 7.41
N LEU A 420 47.15 21.29 7.32
CA LEU A 420 46.53 20.10 6.70
C LEU A 420 45.21 19.73 7.40
N GLY A 421 45.22 19.66 8.75
CA GLY A 421 44.01 19.35 9.53
C GLY A 421 42.89 20.39 9.34
N SER A 422 43.23 21.69 9.34
CA SER A 422 42.29 22.78 9.06
C SER A 422 41.65 22.65 7.67
N LEU A 423 42.45 22.37 6.65
CA LEU A 423 41.99 22.27 5.27
C LEU A 423 41.13 21.02 5.02
N ILE A 424 41.51 19.87 5.60
CA ILE A 424 40.67 18.65 5.61
C ILE A 424 39.29 18.97 6.20
N SER A 425 39.26 19.67 7.35
CA SER A 425 38.01 20.07 8.00
C SER A 425 37.13 20.97 7.12
N ARG A 426 37.73 21.83 6.29
CA ARG A 426 36.99 22.69 5.33
C ARG A 426 36.35 21.89 4.19
N PHE A 427 37.07 20.93 3.61
CA PHE A 427 36.49 20.04 2.59
C PHE A 427 35.39 19.15 3.16
N GLN A 428 35.57 18.62 4.38
CA GLN A 428 34.52 17.88 5.08
C GLN A 428 33.29 18.74 5.31
N LEU A 429 33.46 19.99 5.75
CA LEU A 429 32.35 20.93 5.93
C LEU A 429 31.60 21.15 4.61
N TYR A 430 32.30 21.41 3.51
CA TYR A 430 31.69 21.58 2.19
C TYR A 430 30.88 20.33 1.77
N LEU A 431 31.46 19.13 1.85
CA LEU A 431 30.80 17.89 1.45
C LEU A 431 29.56 17.60 2.30
N ARG A 432 29.63 17.84 3.61
CA ARG A 432 28.49 17.65 4.53
C ARG A 432 27.37 18.65 4.24
N GLU A 433 27.70 19.92 4.05
CA GLU A 433 26.71 20.95 3.70
C GLU A 433 26.09 20.67 2.32
N ALA A 434 26.90 20.26 1.33
CA ALA A 434 26.41 19.88 0.00
C ALA A 434 25.40 18.73 0.08
N ARG A 435 25.71 17.69 0.86
CA ARG A 435 24.77 16.59 1.11
C ARG A 435 23.49 17.09 1.77
N VAL A 436 23.59 17.89 2.83
CA VAL A 436 22.41 18.46 3.53
C VAL A 436 21.52 19.27 2.59
N VAL A 437 22.10 20.13 1.76
CA VAL A 437 21.38 20.94 0.77
C VAL A 437 20.68 20.06 -0.27
N CYS A 438 21.34 19.02 -0.77
CA CYS A 438 20.75 18.04 -1.68
C CYS A 438 19.59 17.29 -1.01
N THR A 439 19.81 16.72 0.18
CA THR A 439 18.78 15.99 0.95
C THR A 439 17.55 16.86 1.19
N GLN A 440 17.74 18.12 1.61
CA GLN A 440 16.63 19.04 1.88
C GLN A 440 15.87 19.47 0.62
N SER A 441 16.55 19.54 -0.53
CA SER A 441 15.95 20.00 -1.79
C SER A 441 15.21 18.89 -2.51
N TRP A 442 15.75 17.68 -2.53
CA TRP A 442 15.08 16.50 -3.08
C TRP A 442 13.92 16.01 -2.20
N ALA A 443 13.78 16.58 -1.01
CA ALA A 443 12.63 16.43 -0.11
C ALA A 443 11.53 17.52 -0.27
N ARG A 444 11.53 18.32 -1.36
CA ARG A 444 10.58 19.44 -1.55
C ARG A 444 9.30 19.09 -2.30
N PHE A 445 8.18 19.41 -1.67
CA PHE A 445 6.83 19.25 -2.21
C PHE A 445 6.39 20.42 -3.12
N ASN A 446 5.70 20.12 -4.23
CA ASN A 446 5.06 21.14 -5.06
C ASN A 446 3.69 21.54 -4.47
N SER A 447 3.70 22.61 -3.68
CA SER A 447 2.52 23.07 -2.96
C SER A 447 1.36 23.47 -3.88
N LEU A 448 1.63 23.98 -5.10
CA LEU A 448 0.60 24.39 -6.04
C LEU A 448 -0.18 23.19 -6.57
N ARG A 449 0.52 22.13 -6.98
CA ARG A 449 -0.09 20.87 -7.46
C ARG A 449 -0.87 20.19 -6.34
N MET A 450 -0.32 20.15 -5.13
CA MET A 450 -1.03 19.61 -3.97
C MET A 450 -2.33 20.38 -3.67
N VAL A 451 -2.28 21.71 -3.64
CA VAL A 451 -3.47 22.55 -3.42
C VAL A 451 -4.49 22.34 -4.53
N GLY A 452 -4.05 22.29 -5.79
CA GLY A 452 -4.91 21.97 -6.93
C GLY A 452 -5.57 20.60 -6.83
N GLY A 453 -4.85 19.57 -6.36
CA GLY A 453 -5.41 18.24 -6.10
C GLY A 453 -6.46 18.27 -4.99
N CYS A 454 -6.17 18.93 -3.86
CA CYS A 454 -7.13 19.09 -2.76
C CYS A 454 -8.40 19.85 -3.19
N THR A 455 -8.27 20.90 -3.99
CA THR A 455 -9.44 21.67 -4.48
C THR A 455 -10.30 20.84 -5.42
N LEU A 456 -9.70 20.05 -6.31
CA LEU A 456 -10.43 19.11 -7.20
C LEU A 456 -11.19 18.03 -6.43
N ILE A 457 -10.57 17.46 -5.38
CA ILE A 457 -11.22 16.47 -4.51
C ILE A 457 -12.36 17.13 -3.73
N ALA A 458 -12.14 18.32 -3.14
CA ALA A 458 -13.18 19.07 -2.43
C ALA A 458 -14.37 19.42 -3.33
N ALA A 459 -14.09 19.86 -4.56
CA ALA A 459 -15.10 20.13 -5.57
C ALA A 459 -15.88 18.85 -5.97
N SER A 460 -15.21 17.70 -6.08
CA SER A 460 -15.86 16.40 -6.32
C SER A 460 -16.81 16.02 -5.18
N CYS A 461 -16.43 16.26 -3.93
CA CYS A 461 -17.30 16.04 -2.76
C CYS A 461 -18.53 16.96 -2.80
N LEU A 462 -18.35 18.25 -3.09
CA LEU A 462 -19.45 19.20 -3.24
C LEU A 462 -20.42 18.77 -4.37
N LEU A 463 -19.86 18.33 -5.50
CA LEU A 463 -20.62 17.79 -6.61
C LEU A 463 -21.46 16.59 -6.19
N CYS A 464 -20.90 15.63 -5.43
CA CYS A 464 -21.65 14.47 -4.93
C CYS A 464 -22.85 14.88 -4.06
N CYS A 465 -22.66 15.84 -3.15
CA CYS A 465 -23.74 16.38 -2.32
C CYS A 465 -24.84 17.03 -3.17
N MET A 466 -24.46 17.91 -4.10
CA MET A 466 -25.41 18.63 -4.93
C MET A 466 -26.15 17.70 -5.91
N ALA A 467 -25.44 16.75 -6.51
CA ALA A 467 -26.00 15.75 -7.42
C ALA A 467 -26.99 14.83 -6.70
N THR A 468 -26.77 14.51 -5.42
CA THR A 468 -27.70 13.71 -4.61
C THR A 468 -29.05 14.41 -4.44
N GLU A 469 -29.06 15.71 -4.18
CA GLU A 469 -30.28 16.53 -4.07
C GLU A 469 -30.97 16.71 -5.43
N LEU A 470 -30.21 16.94 -6.50
CA LEU A 470 -30.74 17.15 -7.85
C LEU A 470 -31.36 15.90 -8.46
N ALA A 471 -30.77 14.72 -8.22
CA ALA A 471 -31.25 13.45 -8.75
C ALA A 471 -32.71 13.17 -8.32
N ALA A 472 -33.16 13.73 -7.20
CA ALA A 472 -34.54 13.62 -6.72
C ALA A 472 -35.58 14.36 -7.60
N SER A 473 -35.16 15.21 -8.54
CA SER A 473 -36.00 16.30 -9.05
C SER A 473 -36.17 16.41 -10.57
N SER A 474 -35.67 15.49 -11.43
CA SER A 474 -35.87 15.59 -12.89
C SER A 474 -35.54 14.33 -13.70
N ASP A 475 -36.37 14.02 -14.71
CA ASP A 475 -36.12 12.99 -15.75
C ASP A 475 -35.01 13.39 -16.76
N SER A 476 -34.69 14.68 -16.87
CA SER A 476 -33.63 15.20 -17.77
C SER A 476 -32.23 15.23 -17.15
N PHE A 477 -32.07 14.67 -15.94
CA PHE A 477 -30.86 14.76 -15.12
C PHE A 477 -29.58 14.37 -15.89
N TYR A 478 -29.56 13.21 -16.56
CA TYR A 478 -28.35 12.74 -17.25
C TYR A 478 -27.94 13.60 -18.45
N ARG A 479 -28.91 14.08 -19.24
CA ARG A 479 -28.60 14.89 -20.42
C ARG A 479 -28.03 16.26 -20.04
N SER A 480 -28.50 16.83 -18.94
CA SER A 480 -28.11 18.16 -18.48
C SER A 480 -26.89 18.15 -17.55
N CYS A 481 -26.81 17.19 -16.63
CA CYS A 481 -25.82 17.15 -15.55
C CYS A 481 -24.62 16.22 -15.83
N LEU A 482 -24.62 15.45 -16.93
CA LEU A 482 -23.47 14.63 -17.34
C LEU A 482 -22.88 15.10 -18.67
N LEU A 483 -23.70 15.23 -19.72
CA LEU A 483 -23.21 15.52 -21.07
C LEU A 483 -22.53 16.90 -21.17
N TYR A 484 -23.15 17.94 -20.60
CA TYR A 484 -22.61 19.30 -20.65
C TYR A 484 -21.28 19.45 -19.89
N PRO A 485 -21.14 18.94 -18.65
CA PRO A 485 -19.84 18.84 -17.98
C PRO A 485 -18.77 18.08 -18.77
N LEU A 486 -19.12 16.95 -19.41
CA LEU A 486 -18.16 16.18 -20.21
C LEU A 486 -17.66 16.97 -21.42
N LEU A 487 -18.54 17.72 -22.09
CA LEU A 487 -18.18 18.57 -23.22
C LEU A 487 -17.20 19.68 -22.82
N TRP A 488 -17.40 20.33 -21.67
CA TRP A 488 -16.45 21.33 -21.16
C TRP A 488 -15.07 20.75 -20.89
N GLY A 489 -15.01 19.57 -20.28
CA GLY A 489 -13.75 18.86 -20.06
C GLY A 489 -13.05 18.52 -21.38
N LEU A 490 -13.79 18.03 -22.36
CA LEU A 490 -13.26 17.70 -23.69
C LEU A 490 -12.71 18.92 -24.43
N VAL A 491 -13.45 20.05 -24.41
CA VAL A 491 -13.01 21.30 -25.06
C VAL A 491 -11.69 21.78 -24.47
N VAL A 492 -11.56 21.80 -23.14
CA VAL A 492 -10.32 22.23 -22.48
C VAL A 492 -9.17 21.27 -22.78
N ALA A 493 -9.41 19.96 -22.79
CA ALA A 493 -8.39 18.97 -23.15
C ALA A 493 -7.88 19.18 -24.59
N VAL A 494 -8.79 19.42 -25.55
CA VAL A 494 -8.43 19.67 -26.95
C VAL A 494 -7.68 21.00 -27.11
N VAL A 495 -8.13 22.07 -26.45
CA VAL A 495 -7.45 23.37 -26.51
C VAL A 495 -6.04 23.30 -25.94
N LEU A 496 -5.86 22.66 -24.78
CA LEU A 496 -4.53 22.47 -24.18
C LEU A 496 -3.66 21.56 -25.05
N GLY A 497 -4.21 20.49 -25.62
CA GLY A 497 -3.50 19.62 -26.55
C GLY A 497 -3.06 20.34 -27.83
N LEU A 498 -3.88 21.22 -28.39
CA LEU A 498 -3.52 22.03 -29.57
C LEU A 498 -2.48 23.10 -29.23
N ALA A 499 -2.64 23.82 -28.11
CA ALA A 499 -1.67 24.79 -27.64
C ALA A 499 -0.31 24.14 -27.41
N HIS A 500 -0.32 22.89 -26.95
CA HIS A 500 0.88 22.11 -26.73
C HIS A 500 1.63 21.75 -28.02
N VAL A 501 0.91 21.26 -29.04
CA VAL A 501 1.48 20.99 -30.37
C VAL A 501 2.09 22.26 -30.99
N LEU A 502 1.51 23.43 -30.71
CA LEU A 502 2.00 24.71 -31.22
C LEU A 502 3.25 25.23 -30.50
N THR A 503 3.46 24.91 -29.23
CA THR A 503 4.59 25.45 -28.43
C THR A 503 5.82 24.54 -28.39
N GLN A 504 5.74 23.31 -28.90
CA GLN A 504 6.83 22.31 -28.89
C GLN A 504 7.43 22.03 -27.49
N GLN A 505 6.66 22.27 -26.42
CA GLN A 505 7.04 21.80 -25.08
C GLN A 505 6.71 20.31 -24.91
N GLY A 506 6.98 19.68 -23.75
CA GLY A 506 6.53 18.29 -23.45
C GLY A 506 5.14 18.22 -22.80
N LEU A 507 4.29 17.25 -23.19
CA LEU A 507 2.88 17.17 -22.75
C LEU A 507 2.79 16.54 -21.36
N ASP A 508 2.48 17.34 -20.34
CA ASP A 508 2.12 16.80 -19.02
C ASP A 508 0.66 16.30 -19.08
N LEU A 509 0.48 15.03 -19.45
CA LEU A 509 -0.83 14.38 -19.58
C LEU A 509 -1.65 14.48 -18.29
N LEU A 510 -0.98 14.41 -17.13
CA LEU A 510 -1.64 14.51 -15.84
C LEU A 510 -2.21 15.92 -15.65
N LEU A 511 -1.42 16.96 -15.90
CA LEU A 511 -1.89 18.34 -15.81
C LEU A 511 -3.07 18.62 -16.76
N VAL A 512 -3.00 18.12 -18.00
CA VAL A 512 -4.10 18.25 -18.98
C VAL A 512 -5.37 17.55 -18.48
N SER A 513 -5.23 16.33 -17.94
CA SER A 513 -6.36 15.58 -17.38
C SER A 513 -7.00 16.29 -16.17
N SER A 514 -6.18 16.88 -15.28
CA SER A 514 -6.65 17.62 -14.13
C SER A 514 -7.32 18.95 -14.51
N CYS A 515 -6.81 19.65 -15.53
CA CYS A 515 -7.46 20.84 -16.08
C CYS A 515 -8.80 20.50 -16.75
N ALA A 516 -8.87 19.39 -17.50
CA ALA A 516 -10.11 18.90 -18.08
C ALA A 516 -11.14 18.53 -17.00
N ALA A 517 -10.70 17.87 -15.91
CA ALA A 517 -11.54 17.56 -14.76
C ALA A 517 -12.07 18.83 -14.07
N ALA A 518 -11.22 19.83 -13.86
CA ALA A 518 -11.60 21.13 -13.29
C ALA A 518 -12.67 21.82 -14.16
N ALA A 519 -12.45 21.87 -15.47
CA ALA A 519 -13.39 22.45 -16.42
C ALA A 519 -14.73 21.69 -16.45
N SER A 520 -14.69 20.36 -16.33
CA SER A 520 -15.88 19.52 -16.23
C SER A 520 -16.70 19.84 -14.99
N GLN A 521 -16.05 19.96 -13.82
CA GLN A 521 -16.70 20.35 -12.57
C GLN A 521 -17.28 21.77 -12.63
N LEU A 522 -16.53 22.73 -13.19
CA LEU A 522 -17.01 24.09 -13.40
C LEU A 522 -18.24 24.11 -14.32
N GLY A 523 -18.24 23.33 -15.39
CA GLY A 523 -19.38 23.14 -16.27
C GLY A 523 -20.62 22.60 -15.53
N PHE A 524 -20.43 21.66 -14.59
CA PHE A 524 -21.49 21.16 -13.72
C PHE A 524 -22.04 22.24 -12.80
N PHE A 525 -21.17 22.96 -12.06
CA PHE A 525 -21.59 24.02 -11.13
C PHE A 525 -22.26 25.20 -11.85
N TRP A 526 -21.74 25.61 -13.01
CA TRP A 526 -22.33 26.65 -13.85
C TRP A 526 -23.73 26.28 -14.30
N HIS A 527 -23.90 25.05 -14.80
CA HIS A 527 -25.20 24.56 -15.22
C HIS A 527 -26.19 24.47 -14.06
N TRP A 528 -25.72 23.99 -12.90
CA TRP A 528 -26.52 23.94 -11.68
C TRP A 528 -27.01 25.32 -11.25
N TRP A 529 -26.13 26.31 -11.19
CA TRP A 529 -26.46 27.68 -10.82
C TRP A 529 -27.55 28.27 -11.73
N GLY A 530 -27.42 28.05 -13.05
CA GLY A 530 -28.41 28.47 -14.04
C GLY A 530 -29.78 27.80 -13.88
N GLN A 531 -29.83 26.52 -13.48
CA GLN A 531 -31.09 25.83 -13.20
C GLN A 531 -31.72 26.24 -11.87
N HIS A 532 -30.91 26.49 -10.83
CA HIS A 532 -31.38 26.92 -9.52
C HIS A 532 -32.13 28.25 -9.60
N HIS A 533 -31.60 29.23 -10.34
CA HIS A 533 -32.28 30.51 -10.56
C HIS A 533 -33.60 30.37 -11.33
N LYS A 534 -33.66 29.52 -12.36
CA LYS A 534 -34.92 29.25 -13.10
C LYS A 534 -35.97 28.57 -12.23
N ARG A 535 -35.56 27.66 -11.32
CA ARG A 535 -36.45 26.99 -10.37
C ARG A 535 -36.96 27.94 -9.29
N ALA A 536 -36.09 28.77 -8.71
CA ALA A 536 -36.48 29.78 -7.73
C ALA A 536 -37.42 30.86 -8.32
N PHE A 537 -37.37 31.08 -9.64
CA PHE A 537 -38.25 32.01 -10.35
C PHE A 537 -39.59 31.39 -10.81
N LEU A 538 -39.60 30.14 -11.26
CA LEU A 538 -40.83 29.43 -11.69
C LEU A 538 -41.68 28.93 -10.52
N VAL A 539 -41.04 28.54 -9.43
CA VAL A 539 -41.68 28.19 -8.17
C VAL A 539 -41.78 29.49 -7.38
N GLY A 540 -42.83 30.28 -7.62
CA GLY A 540 -43.18 31.48 -6.82
C GLY A 540 -43.58 31.13 -5.38
N SER A 541 -42.81 30.28 -4.72
CA SER A 541 -43.05 29.76 -3.39
C SER A 541 -42.00 30.31 -2.44
N GLN A 542 -42.48 30.92 -1.36
CA GLN A 542 -41.73 31.02 -0.12
C GLN A 542 -41.00 29.69 0.18
N PRO A 543 -39.81 29.72 0.81
CA PRO A 543 -39.14 28.49 1.19
C PRO A 543 -40.12 27.60 1.99
N PRO A 544 -40.19 26.28 1.72
CA PRO A 544 -41.13 25.37 2.37
C PRO A 544 -40.96 25.31 3.90
N LEU A 545 -39.90 25.93 4.40
CA LEU A 545 -39.62 26.11 5.80
C LEU A 545 -40.71 26.92 6.52
N ALA A 546 -41.34 27.94 5.93
CA ALA A 546 -42.18 28.91 6.66
C ALA A 546 -43.40 28.31 7.40
N HIS A 547 -43.90 27.13 6.99
CA HIS A 547 -45.02 26.42 7.64
C HIS A 547 -44.62 25.18 8.46
N ILE A 548 -43.34 24.83 8.54
CA ILE A 548 -42.86 23.70 9.35
C ILE A 548 -42.51 24.22 10.75
N GLY A 549 -43.24 23.76 11.77
CA GLY A 549 -43.02 24.16 13.17
C GLY A 549 -41.57 23.94 13.62
N LEU A 550 -41.07 24.81 14.51
CA LEU A 550 -39.69 24.81 15.02
C LEU A 550 -39.20 23.42 15.47
N ARG A 551 -40.08 22.63 16.11
CA ARG A 551 -39.81 21.26 16.57
C ARG A 551 -39.55 20.25 15.44
N GLN A 552 -40.11 20.46 14.25
CA GLN A 552 -39.98 19.55 13.12
C GLN A 552 -38.74 19.91 12.27
N ARG A 553 -38.41 21.21 12.19
CA ARG A 553 -37.11 21.68 11.69
C ARG A 553 -35.94 21.20 12.55
N LEU A 554 -36.05 21.29 13.90
CA LEU A 554 -35.02 20.78 14.81
C LEU A 554 -34.80 19.26 14.63
N ARG A 555 -35.87 18.47 14.52
CA ARG A 555 -35.78 17.00 14.32
C ARG A 555 -35.14 16.60 12.99
N ALA A 556 -35.44 17.33 11.92
CA ALA A 556 -34.79 17.12 10.61
C ALA A 556 -33.31 17.48 10.67
N TRP A 557 -32.97 18.61 11.30
CA TRP A 557 -31.58 19.07 11.48
C TRP A 557 -30.76 18.09 12.33
N LEU A 558 -31.29 17.64 13.48
CA LEU A 558 -30.68 16.61 14.33
C LEU A 558 -30.46 15.29 13.58
N GLY A 559 -31.36 14.91 12.67
CA GLY A 559 -31.23 13.69 11.86
C GLY A 559 -30.08 13.69 10.88
N LEU A 560 -29.66 14.86 10.38
CA LEU A 560 -28.50 15.03 9.53
C LEU A 560 -27.24 15.35 10.35
N ALA A 561 -27.38 16.11 11.44
CA ALA A 561 -26.29 16.59 12.26
C ALA A 561 -25.52 15.45 12.95
N PHE A 562 -26.18 14.41 13.47
CA PHE A 562 -25.45 13.31 14.14
C PHE A 562 -24.57 12.49 13.19
N PRO A 563 -25.09 11.97 12.05
CA PRO A 563 -24.24 11.21 11.13
C PRO A 563 -23.11 12.06 10.54
N MET A 564 -23.43 13.30 10.14
CA MET A 564 -22.42 14.23 9.62
C MET A 564 -21.41 14.65 10.68
N GLY A 565 -21.82 14.80 11.93
CA GLY A 565 -20.93 15.08 13.06
C GLY A 565 -19.93 13.97 13.31
N ILE A 566 -20.35 12.70 13.25
CA ILE A 566 -19.45 11.54 13.34
C ILE A 566 -18.47 11.50 12.17
N LEU A 567 -18.94 11.78 10.95
CA LEU A 567 -18.08 11.87 9.77
C LEU A 567 -17.04 13.00 9.92
N LEU A 568 -17.47 14.20 10.32
CA LEU A 568 -16.58 15.34 10.55
C LEU A 568 -15.57 15.06 11.66
N PHE A 569 -15.99 14.39 12.74
CA PHE A 569 -15.08 13.97 13.80
C PHE A 569 -14.04 12.98 13.28
N ARG A 570 -14.44 12.00 12.46
CA ARG A 570 -13.51 11.07 11.81
C ARG A 570 -12.52 11.80 10.89
N CYS A 571 -13.00 12.74 10.08
CA CYS A 571 -12.14 13.56 9.22
C CYS A 571 -11.19 14.44 10.04
N GLY A 572 -11.65 15.05 11.13
CA GLY A 572 -10.83 15.85 12.04
C GLY A 572 -9.76 15.01 12.76
N ALA A 573 -10.09 13.77 13.12
CA ALA A 573 -9.15 12.83 13.73
C ALA A 573 -7.94 12.51 12.83
N MET A 574 -8.06 12.67 11.51
CA MET A 574 -6.94 12.51 10.57
C MET A 574 -5.84 13.57 10.72
N PHE A 575 -6.06 14.63 11.49
CA PHE A 575 -5.05 15.64 11.79
C PHE A 575 -4.31 15.38 13.12
N SER A 576 -4.57 14.25 13.78
CA SER A 576 -3.95 13.90 15.06
C SER A 576 -3.23 12.56 14.98
N ASP A 577 -1.92 12.60 15.23
CA ASP A 577 -1.05 11.43 15.28
C ASP A 577 -1.61 10.34 16.21
N SER A 578 -2.05 10.71 17.42
CA SER A 578 -2.59 9.75 18.40
C SER A 578 -3.87 9.07 17.91
N PHE A 579 -4.77 9.81 17.25
CA PHE A 579 -6.00 9.23 16.70
C PHE A 579 -5.74 8.35 15.50
N VAL A 580 -4.78 8.74 14.67
CA VAL A 580 -4.35 8.00 13.50
C VAL A 580 -3.65 6.70 13.89
N VAL A 581 -2.79 6.73 14.91
CA VAL A 581 -2.19 5.52 15.49
C VAL A 581 -3.25 4.61 16.10
N ALA A 582 -4.27 5.18 16.75
CA ALA A 582 -5.37 4.44 17.37
C ALA A 582 -6.59 4.20 16.43
N GLU A 583 -6.46 4.35 15.11
CA GLU A 583 -7.64 4.33 14.22
C GLU A 583 -8.37 2.98 14.28
N ALA A 584 -7.62 1.88 14.45
CA ALA A 584 -8.18 0.54 14.63
C ALA A 584 -9.16 0.47 15.81
N GLN A 585 -8.99 1.29 16.86
CA GLN A 585 -9.93 1.41 17.97
C GLN A 585 -10.98 2.51 17.75
N VAL A 586 -10.64 3.58 17.03
CA VAL A 586 -11.53 4.72 16.78
C VAL A 586 -12.66 4.36 15.82
N ALA A 587 -12.38 3.68 14.70
CA ALA A 587 -13.40 3.28 13.72
C ALA A 587 -14.56 2.45 14.33
N PRO A 588 -14.30 1.35 15.07
CA PRO A 588 -15.36 0.60 15.76
C PRO A 588 -16.09 1.43 16.83
N PHE A 589 -15.37 2.30 17.56
CA PHE A 589 -15.98 3.20 18.54
C PHE A 589 -16.98 4.18 17.90
N LEU A 590 -16.62 4.76 16.75
CA LEU A 590 -17.50 5.66 16.00
C LEU A 590 -18.71 4.92 15.41
N LEU A 591 -18.54 3.68 14.95
CA LEU A 591 -19.64 2.83 14.50
C LEU A 591 -20.65 2.57 15.62
N ALA A 592 -20.16 2.11 16.77
CA ALA A 592 -20.98 1.85 17.96
C ALA A 592 -21.70 3.14 18.41
N SER A 593 -20.99 4.26 18.44
CA SER A 593 -21.54 5.56 18.83
C SER A 593 -22.67 6.01 17.89
N LEU A 594 -22.48 5.88 16.57
CA LEU A 594 -23.49 6.26 15.58
C LEU A 594 -24.77 5.43 15.73
N VAL A 595 -24.66 4.12 15.95
CA VAL A 595 -25.81 3.23 16.14
C VAL A 595 -26.51 3.51 17.48
N MET A 596 -25.76 3.78 18.55
CA MET A 596 -26.35 4.17 19.84
C MET A 596 -27.08 5.52 19.76
N LEU A 597 -26.52 6.51 19.04
CA LEU A 597 -27.18 7.79 18.78
C LEU A 597 -28.46 7.61 17.95
N LEU A 598 -28.49 6.68 17.00
CA LEU A 598 -29.71 6.34 16.26
C LEU A 598 -30.81 5.82 17.20
N VAL A 599 -30.49 4.89 18.10
CA VAL A 599 -31.44 4.38 19.10
C VAL A 599 -31.88 5.48 20.06
N GLY A 600 -30.94 6.29 20.56
CA GLY A 600 -31.22 7.43 21.43
C GLY A 600 -32.14 8.46 20.77
N LYS A 601 -31.95 8.72 19.47
CA LYS A 601 -32.84 9.59 18.68
C LYS A 601 -34.25 8.99 18.59
N LEU A 602 -34.38 7.71 18.26
CA LEU A 602 -35.68 7.04 18.22
C LEU A 602 -36.38 7.12 19.59
N HIS A 603 -35.61 7.06 20.69
CA HIS A 603 -36.13 7.23 22.03
C HIS A 603 -36.65 8.65 22.28
N TRP A 604 -35.82 9.64 21.97
CA TRP A 604 -36.12 11.06 22.14
C TRP A 604 -37.32 11.51 21.31
N ASP A 605 -37.47 10.98 20.10
CA ASP A 605 -38.61 11.23 19.22
C ASP A 605 -39.92 10.56 19.73
N GLY A 606 -39.91 9.93 20.91
CA GLY A 606 -41.04 9.23 21.51
C GLY A 606 -41.36 7.90 20.80
N ARG A 607 -40.57 7.52 19.79
CA ARG A 607 -40.71 6.27 19.01
C ARG A 607 -40.22 5.04 19.77
N LEU A 608 -39.88 5.16 21.04
CA LEU A 608 -39.63 4.01 21.92
C LEU A 608 -40.47 4.05 23.21
N THR A 609 -41.19 5.15 23.51
CA THR A 609 -41.78 5.39 24.84
C THR A 609 -43.26 5.80 24.87
N VAL A 610 -43.88 6.34 23.80
CA VAL A 610 -45.22 6.95 23.91
C VAL A 610 -46.25 6.41 22.89
N LEU A 611 -47.49 6.25 23.38
CA LEU A 611 -48.66 5.59 22.78
C LEU A 611 -49.65 6.57 22.12
N GLU A 612 -49.19 7.59 21.39
CA GLU A 612 -50.09 8.62 20.85
C GLU A 612 -49.74 8.98 19.40
N GLY A 613 -50.31 8.26 18.45
CA GLY A 613 -50.27 8.65 17.03
C GLY A 613 -51.30 7.91 16.15
N PRO A 614 -51.90 8.59 15.16
CA PRO A 614 -53.00 8.03 14.34
C PRO A 614 -52.59 6.82 13.48
N ARG A 615 -51.30 6.62 13.20
CA ARG A 615 -50.79 5.44 12.44
C ARG A 615 -50.71 4.14 13.28
N GLN A 616 -50.89 4.19 14.60
CA GLN A 616 -50.87 3.00 15.48
C GLN A 616 -52.18 2.19 15.49
N GLN A 617 -53.24 2.63 14.80
CA GLN A 617 -54.44 1.80 14.62
C GLN A 617 -54.19 0.60 13.66
N VAL A 618 -53.10 0.60 12.90
CA VAL A 618 -52.77 -0.43 11.90
C VAL A 618 -51.80 -1.50 12.43
N LEU A 619 -50.84 -1.14 13.30
CA LEU A 619 -49.87 -2.06 13.92
C LEU A 619 -50.21 -2.25 15.40
N GLY A 620 -50.81 -3.38 15.76
CA GLY A 620 -51.19 -3.67 17.15
C GLY A 620 -50.01 -3.56 18.14
N PHE A 621 -50.29 -3.06 19.36
CA PHE A 621 -49.32 -2.79 20.45
C PHE A 621 -48.27 -3.90 20.69
N SER A 622 -48.68 -5.16 20.57
CA SER A 622 -47.80 -6.34 20.70
C SER A 622 -46.72 -6.43 19.60
N SER A 623 -47.07 -6.07 18.36
CA SER A 623 -46.12 -6.11 17.23
C SER A 623 -45.05 -5.03 17.38
N TYR A 624 -45.43 -3.82 17.79
CA TYR A 624 -44.48 -2.72 18.00
C TYR A 624 -43.46 -3.00 19.11
N ARG A 625 -43.92 -3.53 20.25
CA ARG A 625 -43.02 -3.93 21.36
C ARG A 625 -42.02 -4.99 20.91
N ARG A 626 -42.45 -5.91 20.04
CA ARG A 626 -41.58 -6.94 19.46
C ARG A 626 -40.51 -6.35 18.54
N GLU A 627 -40.88 -5.41 17.66
CA GLU A 627 -39.93 -4.69 16.80
C GLU A 627 -38.86 -3.93 17.60
N MET A 628 -39.26 -3.28 18.69
CA MET A 628 -38.35 -2.61 19.61
C MET A 628 -37.35 -3.59 20.25
N TRP A 629 -37.83 -4.72 20.79
CA TRP A 629 -36.94 -5.72 21.39
C TRP A 629 -35.97 -6.31 20.38
N TYR A 630 -36.41 -6.59 19.16
CA TYR A 630 -35.51 -7.02 18.09
C TYR A 630 -34.44 -5.99 17.77
N LEU A 631 -34.79 -4.70 17.68
CA LEU A 631 -33.82 -3.63 17.47
C LEU A 631 -32.77 -3.61 18.60
N LEU A 632 -33.19 -3.68 19.86
CA LEU A 632 -32.27 -3.68 21.00
C LEU A 632 -31.35 -4.92 21.01
N CYS A 633 -31.88 -6.10 20.70
CA CYS A 633 -31.08 -7.32 20.57
C CYS A 633 -30.06 -7.22 19.42
N LEU A 634 -30.45 -6.66 18.28
CA LEU A 634 -29.54 -6.44 17.15
C LEU A 634 -28.43 -5.45 17.49
N VAL A 635 -28.74 -4.38 18.22
CA VAL A 635 -27.74 -3.42 18.69
C VAL A 635 -26.78 -4.07 19.69
N ALA A 636 -27.28 -4.90 20.62
CA ALA A 636 -26.41 -5.66 21.52
C ALA A 636 -25.50 -6.63 20.74
N MET A 637 -26.04 -7.32 19.74
CA MET A 637 -25.28 -8.21 18.86
C MET A 637 -24.21 -7.46 18.07
N LEU A 638 -24.52 -6.27 17.54
CA LEU A 638 -23.55 -5.39 16.89
C LEU A 638 -22.40 -5.03 17.83
N LEU A 639 -22.72 -4.60 19.05
CA LEU A 639 -21.70 -4.22 20.05
C LEU A 639 -20.80 -5.42 20.40
N VAL A 640 -21.35 -6.63 20.46
CA VAL A 640 -20.54 -7.85 20.63
C VAL A 640 -19.64 -8.09 19.41
N CYS A 641 -20.14 -7.96 18.18
CA CYS A 641 -19.32 -8.12 16.97
C CYS A 641 -18.15 -7.13 16.94
N VAL A 642 -18.44 -5.85 17.23
CA VAL A 642 -17.44 -4.77 17.32
C VAL A 642 -16.39 -5.04 18.40
N ARG A 643 -16.76 -5.66 19.52
CA ARG A 643 -15.80 -6.06 20.56
C ARG A 643 -14.97 -7.27 20.15
N LEU A 644 -15.57 -8.23 19.46
CA LEU A 644 -14.88 -9.43 18.98
C LEU A 644 -13.91 -9.11 17.84
N SER A 645 -14.22 -8.15 16.98
CA SER A 645 -13.33 -7.74 15.88
C SER A 645 -11.98 -7.20 16.39
N GLY A 646 -11.96 -6.60 17.59
CA GLY A 646 -10.75 -6.11 18.25
C GLY A 646 -9.72 -7.20 18.58
N PHE A 647 -10.11 -8.49 18.58
CA PHE A 647 -9.17 -9.59 18.74
C PHE A 647 -8.31 -9.86 17.49
N PHE A 648 -8.58 -9.20 16.37
CA PHE A 648 -7.86 -9.42 15.10
C PHE A 648 -6.97 -8.23 14.70
N HIS A 649 -6.65 -7.33 15.64
CA HIS A 649 -5.80 -6.18 15.34
C HIS A 649 -4.31 -6.52 15.38
N GLN A 650 -3.59 -5.98 14.40
CA GLN A 650 -2.13 -5.95 14.40
C GLN A 650 -1.64 -4.77 15.23
N CYS A 651 -0.50 -4.94 15.88
CA CYS A 651 0.11 -3.87 16.68
C CYS A 651 0.88 -2.90 15.80
N ARG A 652 0.74 -1.62 16.12
CA ARG A 652 1.56 -0.55 15.57
C ARG A 652 2.78 -0.38 16.48
N GLU A 653 3.93 -0.12 15.89
CA GLU A 653 5.17 0.11 16.65
C GLU A 653 5.09 1.35 17.53
N GLU A 654 4.32 2.36 17.10
CA GLU A 654 4.13 3.60 17.85
C GLU A 654 3.31 3.40 19.13
N ILE A 655 2.72 2.22 19.33
CA ILE A 655 1.98 1.85 20.54
C ILE A 655 2.90 1.04 21.45
N PRO A 656 3.43 1.65 22.54
CA PRO A 656 4.28 0.94 23.47
C PRO A 656 3.51 -0.24 24.10
N GLN A 657 4.19 -1.38 24.26
CA GLN A 657 3.65 -2.57 24.95
C GLN A 657 2.45 -3.24 24.25
N CYS A 658 2.29 -3.06 22.93
CA CYS A 658 1.28 -3.78 22.16
C CYS A 658 1.77 -5.19 21.78
N ARG A 659 0.96 -6.23 22.00
CA ARG A 659 1.24 -7.60 21.53
C ARG A 659 0.33 -7.96 20.36
N PRO A 660 0.87 -8.39 19.21
CA PRO A 660 0.06 -8.70 18.03
C PRO A 660 -0.88 -9.87 18.34
N SER A 661 -2.04 -9.86 17.69
CA SER A 661 -3.01 -10.93 17.88
C SER A 661 -2.47 -12.28 17.42
N LEU A 662 -2.71 -13.30 18.24
CA LEU A 662 -2.43 -14.69 17.88
C LEU A 662 -3.21 -15.14 16.64
N PHE A 663 -4.36 -14.53 16.32
CA PHE A 663 -5.18 -14.91 15.17
C PHE A 663 -4.61 -14.45 13.81
N LEU A 664 -3.63 -13.55 13.81
CA LEU A 664 -3.00 -13.05 12.58
C LEU A 664 -1.97 -14.02 11.99
N SER A 665 -1.31 -14.80 12.84
CA SER A 665 -0.26 -15.71 12.37
C SER A 665 -0.86 -16.88 11.56
N PRO A 666 -0.13 -17.49 10.62
CA PRO A 666 -0.61 -18.66 9.86
C PRO A 666 -0.71 -19.91 10.75
N LEU A 667 -1.49 -20.93 10.36
CA LEU A 667 -1.56 -22.19 11.11
C LEU A 667 -0.21 -22.91 11.21
N ALA A 668 0.65 -22.73 10.20
CA ALA A 668 1.97 -23.33 10.14
C ALA A 668 2.93 -22.84 11.26
N SER A 669 2.71 -21.65 11.83
CA SER A 669 3.59 -21.11 12.88
C SER A 669 3.35 -21.73 14.26
N LEU A 670 2.24 -22.46 14.44
CA LEU A 670 1.90 -23.07 15.72
C LEU A 670 2.69 -24.36 15.96
N ARG A 671 3.58 -24.34 16.96
CA ARG A 671 4.36 -25.52 17.37
C ARG A 671 3.53 -26.63 18.03
N ASN A 672 2.39 -26.27 18.66
CA ASN A 672 1.54 -27.24 19.35
C ASN A 672 0.52 -27.87 18.39
N THR A 673 0.73 -29.15 18.06
CA THR A 673 -0.12 -29.92 17.12
C THR A 673 -1.59 -30.00 17.55
N ARG A 674 -1.88 -30.08 18.86
CA ARG A 674 -3.27 -30.08 19.35
C ARG A 674 -3.96 -28.74 19.10
N ALA A 675 -3.27 -27.63 19.39
CA ALA A 675 -3.79 -26.30 19.13
C ALA A 675 -3.99 -26.06 17.62
N LYS A 676 -3.02 -26.48 16.81
CA LYS A 676 -3.09 -26.38 15.33
C LYS A 676 -4.32 -27.11 14.77
N ASN A 677 -4.53 -28.37 15.17
CA ASN A 677 -5.69 -29.15 14.71
C ASN A 677 -7.02 -28.55 15.18
N LEU A 678 -7.07 -28.04 16.42
CA LEU A 678 -8.26 -27.38 16.95
C LEU A 678 -8.61 -26.12 16.14
N PHE A 679 -7.64 -25.26 15.87
CA PHE A 679 -7.86 -24.05 15.07
C PHE A 679 -8.24 -24.39 13.63
N TYR A 680 -7.62 -25.40 13.02
CA TYR A 680 -7.99 -25.86 11.68
C TYR A 680 -9.45 -26.33 11.62
N LEU A 681 -9.87 -27.22 12.54
CA LEU A 681 -11.25 -27.70 12.61
C LEU A 681 -12.25 -26.57 12.86
N LEU A 682 -11.89 -25.60 13.71
CA LEU A 682 -12.69 -24.41 13.94
C LEU A 682 -12.88 -23.59 12.65
N CYS A 683 -11.81 -23.34 11.90
CA CYS A 683 -11.88 -22.59 10.64
C CYS A 683 -12.78 -23.30 9.61
N VAL A 684 -12.66 -24.63 9.48
CA VAL A 684 -13.51 -25.42 8.56
C VAL A 684 -14.98 -25.42 9.01
N ALA A 685 -15.24 -25.57 10.31
CA ALA A 685 -16.60 -25.54 10.85
C ALA A 685 -17.29 -24.20 10.59
N LEU A 686 -16.57 -23.10 10.72
CA LEU A 686 -17.09 -21.75 10.46
C LEU A 686 -17.37 -21.52 8.98
N LEU A 687 -16.47 -21.99 8.10
CA LEU A 687 -16.66 -21.93 6.66
C LEU A 687 -17.91 -22.72 6.22
N ALA A 688 -18.11 -23.92 6.78
CA ALA A 688 -19.33 -24.71 6.58
C ALA A 688 -20.59 -24.00 7.13
N GLY A 689 -20.47 -23.35 8.30
CA GLY A 689 -21.51 -22.55 8.91
C GLY A 689 -21.96 -21.37 8.03
N LEU A 690 -21.02 -20.66 7.40
CA LEU A 690 -21.31 -19.57 6.47
C LEU A 690 -22.13 -20.06 5.27
N VAL A 691 -21.71 -21.16 4.63
CA VAL A 691 -22.45 -21.77 3.51
C VAL A 691 -23.84 -22.21 3.95
N TYR A 692 -23.96 -22.85 5.11
CA TYR A 692 -25.24 -23.25 5.66
C TYR A 692 -26.18 -22.06 5.87
N ALA A 693 -25.67 -20.96 6.47
CA ALA A 693 -26.45 -19.75 6.72
C ALA A 693 -26.96 -19.11 5.42
N VAL A 694 -26.09 -18.92 4.43
CA VAL A 694 -26.46 -18.34 3.12
C VAL A 694 -27.48 -19.22 2.40
N ARG A 695 -27.26 -20.54 2.36
CA ARG A 695 -28.21 -21.48 1.74
C ARG A 695 -29.56 -21.51 2.46
N SER A 696 -29.54 -21.48 3.80
CA SER A 696 -30.76 -21.44 4.60
C SER A 696 -31.56 -20.16 4.32
N TRP A 697 -30.90 -19.01 4.26
CA TRP A 697 -31.51 -17.73 3.90
C TRP A 697 -32.10 -17.76 2.48
N LEU A 698 -31.35 -18.23 1.48
CA LEU A 698 -31.84 -18.35 0.11
C LEU A 698 -33.03 -19.31 -0.01
N ARG A 699 -33.04 -20.39 0.78
CA ARG A 699 -34.16 -21.34 0.86
C ARG A 699 -35.39 -20.69 1.53
N HIS A 700 -35.21 -19.92 2.59
CA HIS A 700 -36.29 -19.24 3.30
C HIS A 700 -37.08 -18.31 2.37
N TYR A 701 -36.38 -17.57 1.50
CA TYR A 701 -37.00 -16.70 0.50
C TYR A 701 -37.37 -17.41 -0.81
N GLY A 702 -37.24 -18.73 -0.89
CA GLY A 702 -37.67 -19.53 -2.04
C GLY A 702 -36.77 -19.45 -3.29
N ASN A 703 -35.60 -18.81 -3.20
CA ASN A 703 -34.65 -18.68 -4.32
C ASN A 703 -34.01 -20.02 -4.73
N LEU A 704 -34.08 -21.04 -3.87
CA LEU A 704 -33.54 -22.37 -4.15
C LEU A 704 -34.61 -23.37 -4.57
N ASN A 705 -35.79 -22.96 -5.03
CA ASN A 705 -36.89 -23.88 -5.35
C ASN A 705 -36.89 -24.39 -6.80
N SER A 706 -36.05 -23.85 -7.70
CA SER A 706 -35.95 -24.28 -9.10
C SER A 706 -34.81 -25.29 -9.33
N SER A 707 -34.81 -25.93 -10.51
CA SER A 707 -33.73 -26.81 -11.00
C SER A 707 -32.79 -26.08 -11.97
N ASP A 708 -32.77 -24.74 -11.95
CA ASP A 708 -31.90 -23.92 -12.79
C ASP A 708 -30.41 -24.20 -12.47
N PRO A 709 -29.50 -24.27 -13.46
CA PRO A 709 -28.06 -24.41 -13.25
C PRO A 709 -27.48 -23.53 -12.14
N LEU A 710 -27.91 -22.27 -12.02
CA LEU A 710 -27.45 -21.36 -10.96
C LEU A 710 -27.88 -21.85 -9.56
N VAL A 711 -29.10 -22.35 -9.42
CA VAL A 711 -29.62 -22.89 -8.16
C VAL A 711 -28.93 -24.22 -7.80
N LEU A 712 -28.64 -25.06 -8.80
CA LEU A 712 -27.86 -26.28 -8.60
C LEU A 712 -26.42 -25.96 -8.16
N PHE A 713 -25.80 -24.94 -8.74
CA PHE A 713 -24.48 -24.46 -8.33
C PHE A 713 -24.48 -23.96 -6.88
N VAL A 714 -25.48 -23.20 -6.44
CA VAL A 714 -25.57 -22.80 -5.03
C VAL A 714 -25.83 -23.99 -4.10
N ARG A 715 -26.58 -24.99 -4.54
CA ARG A 715 -26.86 -26.21 -3.74
C ARG A 715 -25.64 -27.11 -3.56
N TRP A 716 -24.83 -27.29 -4.61
CA TRP A 716 -23.75 -28.28 -4.64
C TRP A 716 -22.35 -27.69 -4.86
N GLY A 717 -22.25 -26.64 -5.68
CA GLY A 717 -21.01 -25.91 -5.93
C GLY A 717 -20.48 -25.18 -4.70
N PHE A 718 -21.33 -24.53 -3.90
CA PHE A 718 -20.87 -23.86 -2.65
C PHE A 718 -20.21 -24.84 -1.67
N PRO A 719 -20.83 -25.99 -1.31
CA PRO A 719 -20.15 -27.03 -0.53
C PRO A 719 -18.85 -27.53 -1.15
N LEU A 720 -18.80 -27.71 -2.48
CA LEU A 720 -17.59 -28.15 -3.18
C LEU A 720 -16.46 -27.12 -3.05
N VAL A 721 -16.75 -25.84 -3.23
CA VAL A 721 -15.78 -24.75 -3.05
C VAL A 721 -15.22 -24.74 -1.63
N VAL A 722 -16.08 -24.90 -0.62
CA VAL A 722 -15.65 -25.00 0.78
C VAL A 722 -14.75 -26.20 1.03
N LEU A 723 -15.06 -27.35 0.45
CA LEU A 723 -14.21 -28.53 0.53
C LEU A 723 -12.84 -28.26 -0.08
N CYS A 724 -12.78 -27.64 -1.27
CA CYS A 724 -11.53 -27.27 -1.92
C CYS A 724 -10.69 -26.31 -1.06
N ILE A 725 -11.31 -25.28 -0.47
CA ILE A 725 -10.62 -24.34 0.43
C ILE A 725 -10.08 -25.07 1.67
N ALA A 726 -10.87 -25.95 2.29
CA ALA A 726 -10.45 -26.73 3.45
C ALA A 726 -9.27 -27.65 3.14
N CYS A 727 -9.26 -28.29 1.97
CA CYS A 727 -8.14 -29.10 1.49
C CYS A 727 -6.90 -28.24 1.25
N TYR A 728 -7.04 -27.08 0.59
CA TYR A 728 -5.93 -26.15 0.37
C TYR A 728 -5.30 -25.70 1.69
N TRP A 729 -6.10 -25.29 2.68
CA TRP A 729 -5.61 -24.92 4.01
C TRP A 729 -4.92 -26.07 4.74
N ALA A 730 -5.37 -27.32 4.55
CA ALA A 730 -4.68 -28.48 5.13
C ALA A 730 -3.26 -28.60 4.57
N VAL A 731 -3.10 -28.50 3.25
CA VAL A 731 -1.81 -28.61 2.54
C VAL A 731 -0.87 -27.49 2.95
N VAL A 732 -1.33 -26.23 2.96
CA VAL A 732 -0.48 -25.07 3.32
C VAL A 732 -0.08 -25.10 4.79
N SER A 733 -0.91 -25.65 5.68
CA SER A 733 -0.59 -25.71 7.09
C SER A 733 0.49 -26.75 7.44
N SER A 734 0.74 -27.76 6.61
CA SER A 734 1.79 -28.77 6.83
C SER A 734 3.12 -28.30 6.24
N ALA A 735 4.03 -27.77 7.07
CA ALA A 735 5.38 -27.41 6.63
C ALA A 735 6.26 -28.67 6.40
N ASP A 736 6.77 -28.78 5.18
CA ASP A 736 8.11 -29.22 4.70
C ASP A 736 8.72 -30.61 4.97
N ASP A 737 8.13 -31.53 5.75
CA ASP A 737 8.75 -32.89 5.90
C ASP A 737 8.08 -34.02 5.09
N SER A 738 7.03 -33.76 4.31
CA SER A 738 6.25 -34.84 3.66
C SER A 738 6.05 -34.70 2.14
N LEU A 739 6.49 -33.59 1.54
CA LEU A 739 6.33 -33.34 0.09
C LEU A 739 7.45 -33.92 -0.79
N VAL A 740 8.32 -34.76 -0.23
CA VAL A 740 9.23 -35.63 -1.00
C VAL A 740 8.47 -36.79 -1.66
N PHE A 741 7.28 -37.16 -1.19
CA PHE A 741 6.53 -38.31 -1.74
C PHE A 741 5.72 -38.02 -3.02
N ALA A 742 5.56 -36.77 -3.43
CA ALA A 742 4.77 -36.43 -4.63
C ALA A 742 5.62 -36.20 -5.89
N LYS A 743 6.95 -36.20 -5.77
CA LYS A 743 7.87 -36.01 -6.90
C LYS A 743 8.08 -37.30 -7.73
N ASP A 744 7.78 -38.48 -7.17
CA ASP A 744 7.94 -39.78 -7.83
C ASP A 744 6.71 -40.29 -8.59
N THR A 745 5.55 -39.63 -8.49
CA THR A 745 4.33 -40.07 -9.21
C THR A 745 4.12 -39.41 -10.56
N ARG A 746 5.04 -38.56 -11.03
CA ARG A 746 4.89 -37.81 -12.29
C ARG A 746 5.48 -38.49 -13.53
N GLU A 747 6.04 -39.70 -13.40
CA GLU A 747 6.50 -40.52 -14.55
C GLU A 747 5.57 -41.70 -14.91
N SER A 748 4.42 -41.86 -14.24
CA SER A 748 3.48 -42.95 -14.55
C SER A 748 2.01 -42.53 -14.53
N ALA A 749 1.65 -41.53 -15.33
CA ALA A 749 0.26 -41.29 -15.71
C ALA A 749 0.16 -41.14 -17.22
N GLY A 750 -0.10 -42.28 -17.89
CA GLY A 750 -0.40 -42.32 -19.31
C GLY A 750 -1.60 -41.45 -19.67
N SER A 751 -1.51 -40.86 -20.86
CA SER A 751 -2.57 -40.15 -21.59
C SER A 751 -3.93 -40.85 -21.47
N ILE A 752 -4.85 -40.24 -20.70
CA ILE A 752 -6.28 -40.57 -20.75
C ILE A 752 -7.10 -39.27 -20.69
N VAL A 753 -7.88 -39.08 -21.76
CA VAL A 753 -8.91 -38.06 -22.05
C VAL A 753 -8.45 -36.72 -22.65
N THR A 754 -8.36 -36.71 -23.97
CA THR A 754 -8.61 -35.54 -24.83
C THR A 754 -10.02 -34.98 -24.60
N PRO A 755 -10.22 -33.68 -24.31
CA PRO A 755 -11.54 -33.07 -24.40
C PRO A 755 -11.93 -32.94 -25.87
N TYR A 756 -13.09 -33.46 -26.21
CA TYR A 756 -13.73 -33.30 -27.52
C TYR A 756 -13.95 -31.81 -27.81
N LEU A 757 -13.19 -31.25 -28.75
CA LEU A 757 -13.43 -29.95 -29.36
C LEU A 757 -14.41 -30.15 -30.52
N GLY A 758 -15.70 -30.00 -30.22
CA GLY A 758 -16.76 -29.89 -31.23
C GLY A 758 -17.43 -28.52 -31.11
N VAL A 759 -17.20 -27.66 -32.10
CA VAL A 759 -17.94 -26.40 -32.26
C VAL A 759 -19.38 -26.72 -32.66
N PRO A 760 -20.42 -26.20 -31.99
CA PRO A 760 -21.76 -26.18 -32.56
C PRO A 760 -21.83 -25.01 -33.55
N SER A 761 -21.82 -25.35 -34.83
CA SER A 761 -22.24 -24.48 -35.92
C SER A 761 -23.75 -24.28 -35.85
N SER A 762 -24.21 -23.14 -35.33
CA SER A 762 -25.22 -22.27 -35.98
C SER A 762 -25.73 -21.22 -34.99
N GLU A 763 -25.45 -19.98 -35.33
CA GLU A 763 -25.88 -18.77 -34.65
C GLU A 763 -27.34 -18.42 -35.03
N VAL A 764 -28.28 -19.36 -34.88
CA VAL A 764 -29.71 -19.10 -35.13
C VAL A 764 -30.56 -20.00 -34.24
N ASP A 765 -30.68 -19.69 -32.95
CA ASP A 765 -31.85 -20.09 -32.13
C ASP A 765 -31.92 -19.46 -30.72
N PHE A 766 -30.97 -18.61 -30.32
CA PHE A 766 -31.04 -17.92 -29.03
C PHE A 766 -31.92 -16.66 -28.98
N LEU A 767 -32.42 -16.18 -30.13
CA LEU A 767 -33.28 -14.98 -30.23
C LEU A 767 -34.79 -15.27 -30.27
N HIS A 768 -35.22 -16.53 -30.29
CA HIS A 768 -36.64 -16.90 -30.44
C HIS A 768 -37.29 -17.57 -29.21
N VAL A 769 -36.50 -17.97 -28.20
CA VAL A 769 -37.02 -18.73 -27.05
C VAL A 769 -37.50 -17.82 -25.92
N ILE A 770 -36.83 -16.69 -25.66
CA ILE A 770 -37.19 -15.78 -24.56
C ILE A 770 -38.56 -15.11 -24.77
N PRO A 771 -38.92 -14.60 -25.97
CA PRO A 771 -40.24 -14.04 -26.21
C PRO A 771 -41.34 -15.11 -26.19
N GLN A 772 -41.06 -16.35 -26.62
CA GLN A 772 -42.05 -17.44 -26.63
C GLN A 772 -42.28 -18.06 -25.26
N ILE A 773 -41.26 -18.14 -24.38
CA ILE A 773 -41.46 -18.51 -22.97
C ILE A 773 -42.24 -17.40 -22.25
N TYR A 774 -41.95 -16.13 -22.54
CA TYR A 774 -42.72 -15.00 -21.99
C TYR A 774 -44.16 -14.97 -22.51
N LYS A 775 -44.38 -15.31 -23.79
CA LYS A 775 -45.69 -15.38 -24.44
C LYS A 775 -46.50 -16.62 -24.00
N ARG A 776 -45.86 -17.78 -23.80
CA ARG A 776 -46.49 -18.98 -23.18
C ARG A 776 -46.79 -18.76 -21.70
N MET A 777 -45.94 -18.04 -20.97
CA MET A 777 -46.25 -17.62 -19.59
C MET A 777 -47.40 -16.61 -19.57
N GLN A 778 -47.48 -15.68 -20.53
CA GLN A 778 -48.62 -14.76 -20.68
C GLN A 778 -49.91 -15.46 -21.13
N GLU A 779 -49.87 -16.44 -22.04
CA GLU A 779 -51.04 -17.20 -22.51
C GLU A 779 -51.52 -18.23 -21.47
N SER A 780 -50.59 -18.85 -20.74
CA SER A 780 -50.90 -19.64 -19.54
C SER A 780 -51.47 -18.78 -18.40
N GLN A 781 -51.12 -17.50 -18.33
CA GLN A 781 -51.73 -16.55 -17.40
C GLN A 781 -53.09 -16.07 -17.90
N LYS A 782 -53.25 -15.80 -19.20
CA LYS A 782 -54.51 -15.32 -19.80
C LYS A 782 -55.64 -16.34 -19.70
N SER A 783 -55.34 -17.64 -19.84
CA SER A 783 -56.31 -18.73 -19.63
C SER A 783 -56.66 -18.98 -18.16
N ARG A 784 -55.85 -18.50 -17.21
CA ARG A 784 -56.15 -18.55 -15.76
C ARG A 784 -56.74 -17.25 -15.21
N LEU A 785 -56.66 -16.14 -15.95
CA LEU A 785 -57.24 -14.85 -15.57
C LEU A 785 -58.77 -14.82 -15.62
N GLU A 786 -59.41 -15.81 -16.25
CA GLU A 786 -60.87 -16.00 -16.20
C GLU A 786 -61.37 -16.70 -14.92
N ARG A 787 -60.46 -17.14 -14.03
CA ARG A 787 -60.82 -17.67 -12.70
C ARG A 787 -59.99 -16.95 -11.64
N GLY A 788 -60.67 -16.10 -10.87
CA GLY A 788 -60.07 -15.10 -9.98
C GLY A 788 -58.95 -15.58 -9.04
N SER A 789 -58.09 -14.61 -8.70
CA SER A 789 -56.90 -14.66 -7.83
C SER A 789 -55.56 -14.96 -8.53
N CYS A 790 -55.01 -13.94 -9.21
CA CYS A 790 -53.70 -14.00 -9.90
C CYS A 790 -52.55 -13.29 -9.13
N LYS A 791 -52.82 -12.58 -8.03
CA LYS A 791 -51.79 -11.74 -7.35
C LYS A 791 -51.10 -12.42 -6.16
N ALA A 792 -51.76 -13.35 -5.46
CA ALA A 792 -51.16 -14.12 -4.37
C ALA A 792 -50.11 -15.17 -4.85
N THR A 793 -50.15 -15.52 -6.13
CA THR A 793 -49.39 -16.64 -6.70
C THR A 793 -47.91 -16.32 -6.92
N ILE A 794 -47.52 -15.04 -7.07
CA ILE A 794 -46.13 -14.64 -7.35
C ILE A 794 -45.25 -14.68 -6.08
N ALA A 795 -45.80 -14.35 -4.91
CA ALA A 795 -45.12 -14.50 -3.63
C ALA A 795 -44.87 -15.99 -3.26
N ALA A 796 -45.73 -16.90 -3.73
CA ALA A 796 -45.63 -18.33 -3.47
C ALA A 796 -44.46 -19.05 -4.22
N TYR A 797 -43.87 -18.41 -5.24
CA TYR A 797 -42.76 -18.99 -6.03
C TYR A 797 -41.36 -18.48 -5.65
N GLY A 798 -41.21 -17.69 -4.57
CA GLY A 798 -39.88 -17.25 -4.10
C GLY A 798 -39.22 -16.13 -4.92
N LEU A 799 -39.99 -15.42 -5.75
CA LEU A 799 -39.53 -14.27 -6.56
C LEU A 799 -39.47 -12.95 -5.76
N GLY A 800 -39.54 -12.99 -4.43
CA GLY A 800 -39.60 -11.81 -3.56
C GLY A 800 -38.25 -11.11 -3.31
N SER A 801 -37.12 -11.78 -3.52
CA SER A 801 -35.77 -11.25 -3.22
C SER A 801 -34.75 -11.41 -4.37
N VAL A 802 -35.19 -11.30 -5.62
CA VAL A 802 -34.38 -11.55 -6.83
C VAL A 802 -33.09 -10.71 -6.86
N TYR A 803 -33.15 -9.43 -6.50
CA TYR A 803 -31.98 -8.55 -6.53
C TYR A 803 -31.06 -8.81 -5.33
N SER A 804 -31.60 -8.93 -4.12
CA SER A 804 -30.79 -9.21 -2.93
C SER A 804 -30.16 -10.60 -2.98
N ALA A 805 -30.86 -11.62 -3.49
CA ALA A 805 -30.31 -12.97 -3.63
C ALA A 805 -29.12 -13.02 -4.58
N ALA A 806 -29.20 -12.35 -5.74
CA ALA A 806 -28.07 -12.26 -6.66
C ALA A 806 -26.86 -11.58 -6.01
N LEU A 807 -27.09 -10.52 -5.23
CA LEU A 807 -26.01 -9.79 -4.57
C LEU A 807 -25.39 -10.57 -3.41
N VAL A 808 -26.20 -11.28 -2.60
CA VAL A 808 -25.71 -12.17 -1.54
C VAL A 808 -24.89 -13.33 -2.12
N ILE A 809 -25.31 -13.92 -3.24
CA ILE A 809 -24.54 -14.96 -3.95
C ILE A 809 -23.19 -14.38 -4.42
N ALA A 810 -23.20 -13.22 -5.08
CA ALA A 810 -21.99 -12.57 -5.57
C ALA A 810 -21.01 -12.21 -4.43
N LEU A 811 -21.52 -11.66 -3.31
CA LEU A 811 -20.74 -11.36 -2.12
C LEU A 811 -20.15 -12.61 -1.46
N THR A 812 -20.90 -13.71 -1.43
CA THR A 812 -20.41 -14.97 -0.85
C THR A 812 -19.27 -15.55 -1.69
N LEU A 813 -19.41 -15.55 -3.02
CA LEU A 813 -18.36 -16.00 -3.94
C LEU A 813 -17.11 -15.11 -3.86
N LEU A 814 -17.31 -13.79 -3.84
CA LEU A 814 -16.23 -12.83 -3.65
C LEU A 814 -15.55 -13.02 -2.29
N GLY A 815 -16.32 -13.28 -1.24
CA GLY A 815 -15.83 -13.65 0.09
C GLY A 815 -14.91 -14.86 0.07
N PHE A 816 -15.29 -15.94 -0.62
CA PHE A 816 -14.44 -17.13 -0.76
C PHE A 816 -13.13 -16.84 -1.48
N LEU A 817 -13.18 -16.05 -2.56
CA LEU A 817 -11.98 -15.64 -3.29
C LEU A 817 -11.04 -14.83 -2.39
N LEU A 818 -11.57 -13.84 -1.66
CA LEU A 818 -10.79 -13.00 -0.77
C LEU A 818 -10.24 -13.78 0.43
N MET A 819 -11.00 -14.74 0.98
CA MET A 819 -10.54 -15.61 2.07
C MET A 819 -9.35 -16.49 1.67
N LEU A 820 -9.24 -16.90 0.40
CA LEU A 820 -8.06 -17.63 -0.10
C LEU A 820 -6.78 -16.78 -0.10
N LEU A 821 -6.92 -15.46 -0.23
CA LEU A 821 -5.80 -14.53 -0.22
C LEU A 821 -5.29 -14.24 1.20
N HIS A 822 -6.04 -14.62 2.24
CA HIS A 822 -5.71 -14.36 3.65
C HIS A 822 -5.24 -15.63 4.36
N SER A 823 -4.60 -15.47 5.53
CA SER A 823 -4.28 -16.60 6.39
C SER A 823 -5.55 -17.30 6.88
N GLU A 824 -5.46 -18.61 7.13
CA GLU A 824 -6.62 -19.47 7.40
C GLU A 824 -7.38 -19.03 8.65
N ARG A 825 -6.63 -18.52 9.65
CA ARG A 825 -7.19 -18.05 10.93
C ARG A 825 -7.98 -16.75 10.82
N LEU A 826 -7.77 -15.96 9.76
CA LEU A 826 -8.56 -14.76 9.47
C LEU A 826 -9.97 -15.07 8.95
N SER A 827 -10.29 -16.34 8.66
CA SER A 827 -11.65 -16.77 8.31
C SER A 827 -12.70 -16.38 9.36
N LEU A 828 -12.31 -16.34 10.64
CA LEU A 828 -13.12 -15.83 11.74
C LEU A 828 -13.48 -14.34 11.56
N ALA A 829 -12.54 -13.51 11.11
CA ALA A 829 -12.76 -12.10 10.87
C ALA A 829 -13.74 -11.89 9.70
N PHE A 830 -13.64 -12.70 8.63
CA PHE A 830 -14.60 -12.68 7.52
C PHE A 830 -16.01 -13.10 7.95
N LEU A 831 -16.14 -14.10 8.84
CA LEU A 831 -17.44 -14.46 9.38
C LEU A 831 -18.05 -13.32 10.20
N LEU A 832 -17.25 -12.69 11.07
CA LEU A 832 -17.67 -11.51 11.84
C LEU A 832 -18.08 -10.37 10.90
N LEU A 833 -17.35 -10.17 9.80
CA LEU A 833 -17.68 -9.18 8.77
C LEU A 833 -19.07 -9.41 8.18
N PHE A 834 -19.35 -10.63 7.70
CA PHE A 834 -20.66 -10.96 7.13
C PHE A 834 -21.78 -10.85 8.17
N LEU A 835 -21.51 -11.28 9.40
CA LEU A 835 -22.46 -11.19 10.50
C LEU A 835 -22.79 -9.72 10.85
N GLU A 836 -21.77 -8.88 10.96
CA GLU A 836 -21.92 -7.46 11.27
C GLU A 836 -22.67 -6.71 10.16
N ALA A 837 -22.30 -6.96 8.90
CA ALA A 837 -23.01 -6.40 7.75
C ALA A 837 -24.50 -6.80 7.75
N PHE A 838 -24.80 -8.08 8.03
CA PHE A 838 -26.17 -8.58 8.15
C PHE A 838 -26.93 -7.90 9.29
N VAL A 839 -26.30 -7.71 10.46
CA VAL A 839 -26.89 -7.01 11.62
C VAL A 839 -27.17 -5.54 11.28
N LEU A 840 -26.24 -4.83 10.63
CA LEU A 840 -26.43 -3.44 10.21
C LEU A 840 -27.61 -3.29 9.23
N LEU A 841 -27.78 -4.20 8.28
CA LEU A 841 -28.91 -4.21 7.35
C LEU A 841 -30.26 -4.37 8.09
N HIS A 842 -30.30 -5.22 9.11
CA HIS A 842 -31.50 -5.38 9.94
C HIS A 842 -31.77 -4.17 10.82
N ILE A 843 -30.75 -3.61 11.48
CA ILE A 843 -30.87 -2.38 12.27
C ILE A 843 -31.43 -1.26 11.38
N HIS A 844 -30.87 -1.08 10.18
CA HIS A 844 -31.34 -0.10 9.21
C HIS A 844 -32.83 -0.27 8.89
N THR A 845 -33.24 -1.50 8.59
CA THR A 845 -34.62 -1.82 8.24
C THR A 845 -35.60 -1.56 9.39
N ARG A 846 -35.28 -2.02 10.60
CA ARG A 846 -36.16 -1.85 11.77
C ARG A 846 -36.22 -0.39 12.22
N ALA A 847 -35.09 0.32 12.22
CA ALA A 847 -35.03 1.74 12.55
C ALA A 847 -35.90 2.57 11.59
N ARG A 848 -35.87 2.26 10.30
CA ARG A 848 -36.72 2.88 9.28
C ARG A 848 -38.21 2.61 9.51
N GLY A 849 -38.57 1.36 9.82
CA GLY A 849 -39.95 0.99 10.15
C GLY A 849 -40.49 1.74 11.38
N LEU A 850 -39.66 1.90 12.42
CA LEU A 850 -40.02 2.63 13.65
C LEU A 850 -40.06 4.16 13.49
N ALA A 851 -39.21 4.72 12.63
CA ALA A 851 -39.19 6.17 12.36
C ALA A 851 -40.47 6.65 11.64
N GLY A 852 -41.13 5.76 10.89
CA GLY A 852 -42.31 6.06 10.09
C GLY A 852 -41.99 6.79 8.78
N ASP A 853 -40.76 6.66 8.29
CA ASP A 853 -40.28 7.29 7.06
C ASP A 853 -40.96 6.66 5.84
N ALA A 854 -41.79 7.45 5.14
CA ALA A 854 -42.69 6.99 4.10
C ALA A 854 -42.06 6.91 2.68
N GLU A 855 -40.76 7.14 2.52
CA GLU A 855 -40.08 7.24 1.21
C GLU A 855 -39.27 5.99 0.84
N PRO A 856 -39.88 4.90 0.34
CA PRO A 856 -39.23 3.58 0.15
C PRO A 856 -37.92 3.59 -0.66
N PHE A 857 -37.68 4.60 -1.49
CA PHE A 857 -36.56 4.68 -2.44
C PHE A 857 -35.38 5.57 -1.98
N SER A 858 -35.23 5.83 -0.67
CA SER A 858 -34.10 6.65 -0.16
C SER A 858 -33.36 5.94 0.98
N VAL A 859 -32.02 5.94 0.90
CA VAL A 859 -31.14 5.44 1.97
C VAL A 859 -30.62 6.61 2.81
N PRO A 860 -30.82 6.60 4.15
CA PRO A 860 -30.40 7.68 5.04
C PRO A 860 -28.88 7.70 5.26
N TRP A 861 -28.32 8.87 5.57
CA TRP A 861 -26.89 9.08 5.77
C TRP A 861 -26.26 8.21 6.87
N TYR A 862 -26.98 7.95 7.97
CA TYR A 862 -26.46 7.10 9.05
C TYR A 862 -26.14 5.70 8.53
N ALA A 863 -26.96 5.14 7.64
CA ALA A 863 -26.77 3.79 7.13
C ALA A 863 -25.51 3.71 6.24
N VAL A 864 -25.30 4.70 5.37
CA VAL A 864 -24.11 4.80 4.50
C VAL A 864 -22.84 5.00 5.34
N ILE A 865 -22.87 5.86 6.35
CA ILE A 865 -21.71 6.13 7.21
C ILE A 865 -21.39 4.93 8.10
N SER A 866 -22.40 4.26 8.68
CA SER A 866 -22.19 3.00 9.42
C SER A 866 -21.58 1.91 8.54
N TRP A 867 -22.03 1.79 7.28
CA TRP A 867 -21.51 0.82 6.32
C TRP A 867 -20.02 1.04 6.01
N LEU A 868 -19.61 2.30 5.83
CA LEU A 868 -18.20 2.66 5.59
C LEU A 868 -17.33 2.56 6.85
N LEU A 869 -17.86 2.87 8.04
CA LEU A 869 -17.16 2.66 9.30
C LEU A 869 -16.88 1.16 9.53
N ALA A 870 -17.84 0.29 9.21
CA ALA A 870 -17.65 -1.16 9.25
C ALA A 870 -16.59 -1.62 8.23
N ALA A 871 -16.60 -1.08 7.00
CA ALA A 871 -15.54 -1.37 6.01
C ALA A 871 -14.14 -1.04 6.54
N SER A 872 -13.98 0.12 7.19
CA SER A 872 -12.71 0.54 7.80
C SER A 872 -12.34 -0.27 9.04
N GLN A 873 -13.31 -0.63 9.89
CA GLN A 873 -13.07 -1.54 11.01
C GLN A 873 -12.47 -2.86 10.52
N PHE A 874 -13.07 -3.46 9.49
CA PHE A 874 -12.60 -4.74 8.97
C PHE A 874 -11.35 -4.67 8.11
N PHE A 875 -10.93 -3.48 7.67
CA PHE A 875 -9.57 -3.31 7.14
C PHE A 875 -8.55 -3.64 8.23
N TYR A 876 -8.72 -3.09 9.44
CA TYR A 876 -7.86 -3.41 10.58
C TYR A 876 -8.08 -4.82 11.13
N SER A 877 -9.32 -5.31 11.21
CA SER A 877 -9.62 -6.66 11.71
C SER A 877 -9.27 -7.79 10.72
N THR A 878 -8.88 -7.48 9.48
CA THR A 878 -8.26 -8.44 8.56
C THR A 878 -6.73 -8.43 8.65
N GLY A 879 -6.17 -7.71 9.62
CA GLY A 879 -4.74 -7.65 9.89
C GLY A 879 -3.99 -6.58 9.10
N HIS A 880 -4.67 -5.65 8.42
CA HIS A 880 -3.99 -4.61 7.65
C HIS A 880 -3.74 -3.34 8.47
N GLN A 881 -2.68 -2.63 8.09
CA GLN A 881 -2.38 -1.30 8.57
C GLN A 881 -2.01 -0.41 7.38
N PRO A 882 -2.31 0.90 7.41
CA PRO A 882 -1.93 1.81 6.34
C PRO A 882 -0.47 2.23 6.52
N ILE A 883 0.45 1.27 6.40
CA ILE A 883 1.91 1.45 6.40
C ILE A 883 2.50 0.50 5.36
N PHE A 884 3.52 0.93 4.60
CA PHE A 884 4.14 0.11 3.54
C PHE A 884 4.66 -1.26 3.99
N PRO A 885 5.29 -1.40 5.18
CA PRO A 885 5.80 -2.71 5.62
C PRO A 885 4.69 -3.71 5.96
N ALA A 886 3.47 -3.26 6.28
CA ALA A 886 2.36 -4.14 6.64
C ALA A 886 1.59 -4.71 5.43
N ILE A 887 2.08 -4.52 4.21
CA ILE A 887 1.44 -5.07 3.01
C ILE A 887 1.67 -6.59 2.97
N HIS A 888 0.60 -7.37 2.87
CA HIS A 888 0.68 -8.83 2.83
C HIS A 888 1.07 -9.38 1.44
N TRP A 889 2.35 -9.32 1.12
CA TRP A 889 2.90 -9.77 -0.17
C TRP A 889 2.66 -11.25 -0.48
N ASN A 890 2.45 -12.09 0.53
CA ASN A 890 2.08 -13.51 0.36
C ASN A 890 0.85 -13.70 -0.56
N ALA A 891 -0.05 -12.72 -0.65
CA ALA A 891 -1.21 -12.78 -1.53
C ALA A 891 -0.84 -12.85 -3.03
N ALA A 892 0.30 -12.29 -3.43
CA ALA A 892 0.80 -12.31 -4.81
C ALA A 892 1.02 -13.73 -5.35
N PHE A 893 1.31 -14.69 -4.48
CA PHE A 893 1.72 -16.05 -4.85
C PHE A 893 0.61 -17.10 -4.65
N VAL A 894 -0.59 -16.67 -4.23
CA VAL A 894 -1.70 -17.62 -3.99
C VAL A 894 -2.14 -18.24 -5.31
N GLY A 895 -1.95 -19.55 -5.44
CA GLY A 895 -2.29 -20.34 -6.63
C GLY A 895 -1.15 -20.54 -7.64
N PHE A 896 0.06 -20.04 -7.35
CA PHE A 896 1.21 -20.08 -8.26
C PHE A 896 2.50 -20.50 -7.52
N HIS A 897 3.37 -21.26 -8.20
CA HIS A 897 4.62 -21.81 -7.63
C HIS A 897 5.90 -21.13 -8.15
N LEU A 898 5.80 -20.21 -9.13
CA LEU A 898 6.93 -19.58 -9.81
C LEU A 898 6.65 -18.08 -10.05
N ASP A 899 7.72 -17.33 -10.30
CA ASP A 899 7.67 -15.92 -10.67
C ASP A 899 6.74 -15.67 -11.84
N HIS A 900 5.98 -14.57 -11.76
CA HIS A 900 5.03 -14.21 -12.78
C HIS A 900 5.76 -13.46 -13.90
N SER A 901 5.47 -13.79 -15.15
CA SER A 901 6.04 -13.06 -16.30
C SER A 901 5.60 -11.59 -16.37
N THR A 902 4.57 -11.21 -15.59
CA THR A 902 4.06 -9.83 -15.49
C THR A 902 3.60 -9.54 -14.05
N ASN A 903 3.80 -8.30 -13.61
CA ASN A 903 3.45 -7.86 -12.26
C ASN A 903 1.97 -7.43 -12.10
N LEU A 904 1.16 -7.53 -13.16
CA LEU A 904 -0.25 -7.13 -13.12
C LEU A 904 -1.10 -8.05 -12.22
N LEU A 905 -0.98 -9.36 -12.41
CA LEU A 905 -1.75 -10.33 -11.60
C LEU A 905 -1.34 -10.28 -10.10
N PRO A 906 -0.03 -10.30 -9.74
CA PRO A 906 0.41 -10.11 -8.37
C PRO A 906 -0.14 -8.83 -7.73
N ALA A 907 -0.08 -7.70 -8.45
CA ALA A 907 -0.60 -6.43 -7.96
C ALA A 907 -2.12 -6.47 -7.72
N VAL A 908 -2.89 -7.13 -8.59
CA VAL A 908 -4.33 -7.33 -8.40
C VAL A 908 -4.63 -8.20 -7.18
N LEU A 909 -3.86 -9.28 -6.96
CA LEU A 909 -4.06 -10.16 -5.81
C LEU A 909 -3.70 -9.47 -4.49
N VAL A 910 -2.58 -8.75 -4.44
CA VAL A 910 -2.18 -7.95 -3.27
C VAL A 910 -3.21 -6.85 -3.00
N GLY A 911 -3.64 -6.11 -4.03
CA GLY A 911 -4.69 -5.10 -3.90
C GLY A 911 -6.03 -5.68 -3.42
N ALA A 912 -6.41 -6.85 -3.93
CA ALA A 912 -7.62 -7.54 -3.48
C ALA A 912 -7.53 -7.98 -2.02
N ASN A 913 -6.36 -8.45 -1.57
CA ASN A 913 -6.09 -8.77 -0.17
C ASN A 913 -6.19 -7.51 0.71
N THR A 914 -5.45 -6.46 0.38
CA THR A 914 -5.38 -5.20 1.17
C THR A 914 -6.74 -4.51 1.29
N PHE A 915 -7.51 -4.46 0.21
CA PHE A 915 -8.80 -3.77 0.18
C PHE A 915 -10.01 -4.70 0.33
N ALA A 916 -9.82 -5.94 0.79
CA ALA A 916 -10.87 -6.96 0.85
C ALA A 916 -12.18 -6.49 1.51
N SER A 917 -12.08 -5.83 2.68
CA SER A 917 -13.26 -5.30 3.38
C SER A 917 -13.94 -4.20 2.56
N HIS A 918 -13.18 -3.23 2.06
CA HIS A 918 -13.72 -2.12 1.26
C HIS A 918 -14.37 -2.61 -0.02
N ILE A 919 -13.80 -3.62 -0.69
CA ILE A 919 -14.38 -4.29 -1.86
C ILE A 919 -15.72 -4.94 -1.50
N LEU A 920 -15.79 -5.75 -0.43
CA LEU A 920 -17.03 -6.41 -0.01
C LEU A 920 -18.13 -5.41 0.36
N PHE A 921 -17.81 -4.36 1.11
CA PHE A 921 -18.77 -3.33 1.48
C PHE A 921 -19.17 -2.45 0.27
N ALA A 922 -18.27 -2.18 -0.68
CA ALA A 922 -18.61 -1.45 -1.90
C ALA A 922 -19.57 -2.24 -2.80
N VAL A 923 -19.25 -3.52 -3.07
CA VAL A 923 -20.14 -4.42 -3.82
C VAL A 923 -21.46 -4.62 -3.08
N GLY A 924 -21.44 -4.73 -1.76
CA GLY A 924 -22.63 -4.92 -0.93
C GLY A 924 -23.45 -3.67 -0.67
N CYS A 925 -22.96 -2.48 -1.01
CA CYS A 925 -23.63 -1.20 -0.76
C CYS A 925 -25.09 -1.15 -1.25
N PRO A 926 -25.45 -1.67 -2.45
CA PRO A 926 -26.84 -1.71 -2.90
C PRO A 926 -27.79 -2.47 -1.96
N LEU A 927 -27.31 -3.39 -1.11
CA LEU A 927 -28.14 -4.05 -0.11
C LEU A 927 -28.78 -3.04 0.87
N LEU A 928 -28.15 -1.89 1.15
CA LEU A 928 -28.76 -0.84 1.97
C LEU A 928 -30.09 -0.34 1.38
N LEU A 929 -30.22 -0.33 0.06
CA LEU A 929 -31.45 0.03 -0.64
C LEU A 929 -32.41 -1.16 -0.76
N LEU A 930 -31.90 -2.37 -1.04
CA LEU A 930 -32.73 -3.55 -1.33
C LEU A 930 -33.29 -4.22 -0.06
N TRP A 931 -32.52 -4.28 1.02
CA TRP A 931 -32.82 -5.07 2.21
C TRP A 931 -34.14 -4.70 2.92
N PRO A 932 -34.54 -3.41 3.02
CA PRO A 932 -35.83 -3.06 3.59
C PRO A 932 -37.02 -3.70 2.87
N PHE A 933 -36.96 -3.85 1.54
CA PHE A 933 -38.01 -4.48 0.73
C PHE A 933 -38.09 -6.00 0.93
N VAL A 934 -36.97 -6.64 1.24
CA VAL A 934 -36.91 -8.09 1.54
C VAL A 934 -37.55 -8.42 2.89
N CYS A 935 -37.42 -7.51 3.85
CA CYS A 935 -37.91 -7.67 5.21
C CYS A 935 -39.36 -7.22 5.41
N GLU A 936 -40.05 -6.75 4.37
CA GLU A 936 -41.49 -6.44 4.42
C GLU A 936 -42.28 -7.74 4.71
N MET A 937 -42.75 -7.91 5.95
CA MET A 937 -43.55 -9.06 6.35
C MET A 937 -45.00 -8.89 5.87
N PRO A 938 -45.65 -9.95 5.34
CA PRO A 938 -47.11 -9.97 5.17
C PRO A 938 -47.76 -9.76 6.53
N SER A 939 -48.66 -8.78 6.63
CA SER A 939 -49.44 -8.59 7.85
C SER A 939 -50.23 -9.89 8.11
N SER A 940 -50.00 -10.50 9.28
CA SER A 940 -50.66 -11.77 9.61
C SER A 940 -52.17 -11.55 9.68
N GLN A 941 -52.87 -12.21 8.77
CA GLN A 941 -54.32 -12.37 8.70
C GLN A 941 -54.97 -12.39 10.10
N LYS A 942 -55.75 -11.37 10.41
CA LYS A 942 -56.93 -11.57 11.25
C LYS A 942 -58.10 -11.77 10.31
N LYS A 943 -58.62 -13.00 10.26
CA LYS A 943 -59.97 -13.29 9.77
C LYS A 943 -60.94 -12.22 10.31
N LYS A 944 -61.45 -11.34 9.45
CA LYS A 944 -62.64 -10.52 9.71
C LYS A 944 -63.52 -10.51 8.45
N PRO A 945 -64.85 -10.41 8.61
CA PRO A 945 -65.81 -10.80 7.59
C PRO A 945 -65.89 -9.78 6.46
N LYS A 946 -66.33 -10.27 5.28
CA LYS A 946 -66.59 -9.58 4.01
C LYS A 946 -66.60 -8.04 4.07
N LYS A 947 -65.72 -7.40 3.30
CA LYS A 947 -65.68 -5.96 3.05
C LYS A 947 -65.54 -5.62 1.56
N GLU A 948 -65.90 -4.38 1.26
CA GLU A 948 -66.17 -3.76 -0.04
C GLU A 948 -64.99 -3.74 -1.04
N PRO A 949 -65.26 -3.68 -2.36
CA PRO A 949 -64.25 -3.84 -3.42
C PRO A 949 -63.15 -2.76 -3.45
N GLN A 950 -63.30 -1.66 -2.71
CA GLN A 950 -62.35 -0.55 -2.69
C GLN A 950 -61.16 -0.81 -1.74
N GLU A 951 -61.33 -1.65 -0.70
CA GLU A 951 -60.23 -2.07 0.21
C GLU A 951 -59.37 -3.21 -0.40
N GLU A 952 -59.92 -4.03 -1.32
CA GLU A 952 -59.17 -5.10 -2.01
C GLU A 952 -58.05 -4.57 -2.92
N LEU A 953 -58.19 -3.37 -3.49
CA LEU A 953 -57.13 -2.72 -4.26
C LEU A 953 -55.94 -2.27 -3.40
N GLN A 954 -56.18 -2.03 -2.10
CA GLN A 954 -55.18 -1.52 -1.16
C GLN A 954 -54.39 -2.66 -0.48
N GLU A 955 -55.03 -3.81 -0.18
CA GLU A 955 -54.34 -5.04 0.29
C GLU A 955 -53.41 -5.66 -0.78
N VAL A 956 -53.70 -5.40 -2.05
CA VAL A 956 -52.94 -5.88 -3.20
C VAL A 956 -51.62 -5.13 -3.39
N GLU A 957 -51.53 -3.87 -2.96
CA GLU A 957 -50.32 -3.06 -3.05
C GLU A 957 -49.28 -3.45 -1.96
N GLU A 958 -49.72 -4.08 -0.86
CA GLU A 958 -48.89 -4.49 0.29
C GLU A 958 -47.98 -5.72 0.04
N HIS A 959 -48.28 -6.58 -0.95
CA HIS A 959 -47.62 -7.90 -1.09
C HIS A 959 -46.51 -7.97 -2.15
N MET A 960 -45.90 -6.83 -2.49
CA MET A 960 -45.03 -6.72 -3.67
C MET A 960 -43.51 -6.84 -3.41
N MET A 961 -43.02 -6.78 -2.16
CA MET A 961 -41.59 -6.94 -1.81
C MET A 961 -40.66 -6.18 -2.80
N GLU A 962 -39.59 -6.81 -3.31
CA GLU A 962 -38.68 -6.20 -4.29
C GLU A 962 -39.30 -5.93 -5.68
N MET A 963 -40.49 -6.46 -5.99
CA MET A 963 -41.13 -6.20 -7.29
C MET A 963 -41.51 -4.74 -7.48
N ARG A 964 -41.68 -3.97 -6.40
CA ARG A 964 -41.84 -2.50 -6.45
C ARG A 964 -40.68 -1.81 -7.14
N LEU A 965 -39.46 -2.34 -7.01
CA LEU A 965 -38.27 -1.80 -7.69
C LEU A 965 -38.34 -1.98 -9.21
N ARG A 966 -38.95 -3.09 -9.67
CA ARG A 966 -39.16 -3.36 -11.09
C ARG A 966 -40.27 -2.50 -11.68
N GLU A 967 -41.32 -2.23 -10.91
CA GLU A 967 -42.46 -1.43 -11.34
C GLU A 967 -42.18 0.08 -11.31
N SER A 968 -41.21 0.52 -10.51
CA SER A 968 -40.74 1.92 -10.45
C SER A 968 -39.26 2.05 -10.88
N PRO A 969 -38.94 1.79 -12.15
CA PRO A 969 -37.56 1.73 -12.66
C PRO A 969 -36.80 3.06 -12.56
N GLU A 970 -37.49 4.19 -12.74
CA GLU A 970 -36.90 5.53 -12.65
C GLU A 970 -36.54 5.86 -11.20
N LYS A 971 -37.48 5.66 -10.26
CA LYS A 971 -37.24 5.82 -8.82
C LYS A 971 -36.10 4.93 -8.33
N PHE A 972 -36.04 3.68 -8.80
CA PHE A 972 -34.95 2.77 -8.47
C PHE A 972 -33.59 3.25 -9.01
N SER A 973 -33.54 3.76 -10.24
CA SER A 973 -32.30 4.29 -10.84
C SER A 973 -31.83 5.55 -10.12
N THR A 974 -32.74 6.45 -9.75
CA THR A 974 -32.46 7.64 -8.93
C THR A 974 -31.95 7.26 -7.54
N ALA A 975 -32.60 6.30 -6.88
CA ALA A 975 -32.19 5.80 -5.57
C ALA A 975 -30.78 5.21 -5.58
N LEU A 976 -30.46 4.42 -6.63
CA LEU A 976 -29.14 3.83 -6.80
C LEU A 976 -28.06 4.89 -7.05
N LEU A 977 -28.36 5.90 -7.87
CA LEU A 977 -27.46 7.03 -8.10
C LEU A 977 -27.22 7.81 -6.80
N GLN A 978 -28.28 8.14 -6.05
CA GLN A 978 -28.17 8.83 -4.76
C GLN A 978 -27.35 8.04 -3.75
N LEU A 979 -27.56 6.72 -3.66
CA LEU A 979 -26.78 5.85 -2.79
C LEU A 979 -25.30 5.86 -3.19
N GLY A 980 -25.00 5.72 -4.47
CA GLY A 980 -23.62 5.78 -5.00
C GLY A 980 -22.94 7.11 -4.72
N LEU A 981 -23.63 8.23 -4.91
CA LEU A 981 -23.10 9.56 -4.63
C LEU A 981 -22.90 9.82 -3.13
N LYS A 982 -23.81 9.36 -2.27
CA LYS A 982 -23.62 9.41 -0.82
C LYS A 982 -22.40 8.60 -0.39
N TYR A 983 -22.23 7.40 -0.95
CA TYR A 983 -21.09 6.54 -0.67
C TYR A 983 -19.75 7.18 -1.11
N LEU A 984 -19.70 7.71 -2.34
CA LEU A 984 -18.54 8.43 -2.87
C LEU A 984 -18.25 9.72 -2.10
N PHE A 985 -19.27 10.45 -1.64
CA PHE A 985 -19.08 11.63 -0.80
C PHE A 985 -18.39 11.29 0.53
N VAL A 986 -18.85 10.25 1.23
CA VAL A 986 -18.27 9.87 2.53
C VAL A 986 -16.83 9.40 2.37
N LEU A 987 -16.54 8.59 1.34
CA LEU A 987 -15.17 8.20 1.00
C LEU A 987 -14.31 9.41 0.60
N GLY A 988 -14.83 10.27 -0.28
CA GLY A 988 -14.15 11.46 -0.75
C GLY A 988 -13.86 12.46 0.38
N ALA A 989 -14.74 12.60 1.38
CA ALA A 989 -14.53 13.44 2.54
C ALA A 989 -13.41 12.90 3.45
N GLN A 990 -13.31 11.57 3.60
CA GLN A 990 -12.20 10.94 4.31
C GLN A 990 -10.89 11.11 3.54
N LEU A 991 -10.89 10.84 2.24
CA LEU A 991 -9.75 11.07 1.35
C LEU A 991 -9.28 12.52 1.42
N LEU A 992 -10.20 13.49 1.31
CA LEU A 992 -9.88 14.92 1.40
C LEU A 992 -9.19 15.25 2.74
N ALA A 993 -9.70 14.69 3.84
CA ALA A 993 -9.08 14.89 5.15
C ALA A 993 -7.67 14.29 5.20
N CYS A 994 -7.47 13.09 4.66
CA CYS A 994 -6.15 12.45 4.57
C CYS A 994 -5.16 13.27 3.74
N VAL A 995 -5.52 13.70 2.52
CA VAL A 995 -4.62 14.50 1.67
C VAL A 995 -4.35 15.89 2.25
N CYS A 996 -5.33 16.50 2.92
CA CYS A 996 -5.12 17.76 3.63
C CYS A 996 -4.21 17.59 4.86
N ALA A 997 -4.36 16.50 5.61
CA ALA A 997 -3.47 16.17 6.72
C ALA A 997 -2.04 15.92 6.21
N ALA A 998 -1.87 15.08 5.18
CA ALA A 998 -0.59 14.83 4.54
C ALA A 998 0.05 16.12 3.99
N MET A 999 -0.74 17.02 3.40
CA MET A 999 -0.27 18.34 2.97
C MET A 999 0.23 19.20 4.13
N ILE A 1000 -0.56 19.32 5.20
CA ILE A 1000 -0.23 20.17 6.34
C ILE A 1000 0.98 19.61 7.09
N LEU A 1001 1.01 18.29 7.28
CA LEU A 1001 2.04 17.57 8.03
C LEU A 1001 3.22 17.11 7.16
N ARG A 1002 3.32 17.54 5.89
CA ARG A 1002 4.33 17.08 4.93
C ARG A 1002 5.80 17.18 5.37
N ARG A 1003 6.11 18.04 6.34
CA ARG A 1003 7.47 18.22 6.90
C ARG A 1003 7.66 17.54 8.26
N HIS A 1004 6.63 16.87 8.76
CA HIS A 1004 6.68 16.12 10.00
C HIS A 1004 7.35 14.76 9.72
N LEU A 1005 8.23 14.30 10.62
CA LEU A 1005 8.95 13.02 10.49
C LEU A 1005 7.97 11.87 10.20
N MET A 1006 6.85 11.83 10.93
CA MET A 1006 5.83 10.79 10.77
C MET A 1006 5.02 10.84 9.47
N VAL A 1007 5.18 11.84 8.58
CA VAL A 1007 4.35 11.92 7.36
C VAL A 1007 4.47 10.64 6.53
N TRP A 1008 5.68 10.12 6.35
CA TRP A 1008 5.94 8.98 5.49
C TRP A 1008 5.57 7.65 6.14
N LYS A 1009 5.68 7.58 7.47
CA LYS A 1009 5.30 6.40 8.24
C LYS A 1009 3.79 6.30 8.48
N VAL A 1010 3.10 7.43 8.63
CA VAL A 1010 1.76 7.47 9.22
C VAL A 1010 0.69 8.02 8.29
N PHE A 1011 1.01 9.03 7.49
CA PHE A 1011 0.04 9.80 6.71
C PHE A 1011 0.08 9.50 5.21
N ALA A 1012 1.26 9.33 4.62
CA ALA A 1012 1.46 9.07 3.20
C ALA A 1012 0.94 7.71 2.71
N PRO A 1013 1.01 6.60 3.49
CA PRO A 1013 0.50 5.31 3.01
C PRO A 1013 -1.04 5.18 3.09
N ARG A 1014 -1.73 6.17 3.67
CA ARG A 1014 -3.20 6.26 3.76
C ARG A 1014 -3.76 6.91 2.51
#